data_AF-A0A4R8TMB0-F1
#
_entry.id   AF-A0A4R8TMB0-F1
#
_cell.length_a   1.000
_cell.length_b   1.000
_cell.length_c   1.000
_cell.angle_alpha   90.00
_cell.angle_beta   90.00
_cell.angle_gamma   90.00
#
_symmetry.space_group_name_H-M   'P 1'
#
loop_
_entity.id
_entity.type
_entity.pdbx_description
1 polymer ?
#
loop_
_entity_poly.entity_id
_entity_poly.type
_entity_poly.pdbx_seq_one_letter_code
_entity_poly.pdbx_strand_id
1 'polypeptide(L)'
;MASEMWKYSSPIDPEVVKATGCFTTLPVRINNRDDLANDASSRVLKDWAEHTGNQSIDRNRVSFSPVGSFCSLIYCETIPERLDSISYLTDLFFLIDDATEEVENDTLAQEQWAGFSGAMTDSLAEAAPQRDHDLDTMKKKKLVARVMLDFMRLDPVLGLDLVKSCKAGWTPLTAGVEWETMEDYLRFRRLSAGLDIYWTKTVFGLGEKLTDDEEKLIRPLTWAAEKAAMLNNDYWSWDIECFQAGGNIEKLTNAVAVLMRKEGLTAEEGKQRIKNLIIGYEEEYSRLRDDFYSAHPSARLYLRKRVELAGSMAAGVSFWSANSPRYHIPTTTESGEAAQPAAGTWHAEVRDTSRPGSGSSVSSTSESDDSIDASASSGTTTTTTTALSSSQTSLSSSSSEEEAEEEEAHKPPPPCFDAPTKLGRAAIDAPIDYVSGMPSKGVRTSLIDAMNQWCRVPSAQLGAVKRVVDVLHNSSLILDDIQDDSPMRRGKTATHLVFGAAQAINSATFLHVRAVREVHATGSAALMAVLLEELEDLHVGQSWDLYWKYNLRWPTEDEYFSMIDLKTGGLFRMLVRMMRVLAPEPAGGETKGGEFACDALVSMVSRFFQVRDDYLNLNSREYGSQKGWCEDLDEGKFSYLVIHCLETSPRFRDRVMGLFRQRAAAAAAAAGASSSSGPMPSVAKVQIIEYLHEAGSFDACWRLLVRLEDDIEGEIRRLEEATGEENPQMHLLLKLLSVKNDKPNKGPVVVPAGL
;
A
#
# COMPACT_ATOMS: atom_id res chain seq x y z
N MET A 1 21.05 -25.49 -26.02
CA MET A 1 21.25 -24.98 -24.65
C MET A 1 21.78 -23.55 -24.62
N ALA A 2 23.01 -23.25 -25.04
CA ALA A 2 23.57 -21.88 -24.92
C ALA A 2 22.70 -20.79 -25.57
N SER A 3 22.20 -21.03 -26.79
CA SER A 3 21.26 -20.18 -27.54
C SER A 3 19.82 -20.16 -27.00
N GLU A 4 19.50 -20.99 -26.01
CA GLU A 4 18.19 -21.03 -25.34
C GLU A 4 18.28 -20.39 -23.94
N MET A 5 19.46 -20.45 -23.31
CA MET A 5 19.79 -19.71 -22.10
C MET A 5 19.77 -18.20 -22.37
N TRP A 6 20.39 -17.78 -23.46
CA TRP A 6 20.51 -16.39 -23.86
C TRP A 6 19.92 -16.20 -25.25
N LYS A 7 18.64 -15.86 -25.30
CA LYS A 7 17.84 -15.58 -26.50
C LYS A 7 17.64 -14.08 -26.69
N TYR A 8 17.50 -13.33 -25.60
CA TYR A 8 17.17 -11.90 -25.64
C TYR A 8 18.33 -10.99 -25.22
N SER A 9 19.43 -11.54 -24.71
CA SER A 9 20.61 -10.78 -24.27
C SER A 9 21.90 -11.08 -25.03
N SER A 10 22.77 -10.09 -25.14
CA SER A 10 24.16 -10.21 -25.61
C SER A 10 25.16 -9.96 -24.47
N PRO A 11 26.34 -10.61 -24.44
CA PRO A 11 27.40 -10.29 -23.49
C PRO A 11 28.07 -8.95 -23.86
N ILE A 12 28.53 -8.21 -22.86
CA ILE A 12 29.43 -7.07 -23.05
C ILE A 12 30.88 -7.57 -22.94
N ASP A 13 31.81 -6.98 -23.70
CA ASP A 13 33.24 -7.30 -23.64
C ASP A 13 33.81 -6.93 -22.24
N PRO A 14 34.45 -7.86 -21.51
CA PRO A 14 35.05 -7.57 -20.20
C PRO A 14 36.06 -6.42 -20.20
N GLU A 15 36.81 -6.19 -21.29
CA GLU A 15 37.73 -5.05 -21.35
C GLU A 15 36.99 -3.72 -21.57
N VAL A 16 35.80 -3.73 -22.16
CA VAL A 16 34.90 -2.54 -22.19
C VAL A 16 34.34 -2.28 -20.79
N VAL A 17 33.87 -3.30 -20.07
CA VAL A 17 33.37 -3.17 -18.69
C VAL A 17 34.45 -2.57 -17.78
N LYS A 18 35.66 -3.11 -17.85
CA LYS A 18 36.83 -2.70 -17.06
C LYS A 18 37.34 -1.30 -17.44
N ALA A 19 37.19 -0.88 -18.70
CA ALA A 19 37.59 0.45 -19.17
C ALA A 19 36.77 1.59 -18.52
N THR A 20 35.57 1.32 -18.00
CA THR A 20 34.76 2.31 -17.27
C THR A 20 35.09 2.40 -15.77
N GLY A 21 36.11 1.67 -15.29
CA GLY A 21 36.40 1.57 -13.85
C GLY A 21 35.45 0.67 -13.06
N CYS A 22 34.48 0.03 -13.71
CA CYS A 22 33.69 -1.04 -13.11
C CYS A 22 34.61 -2.18 -12.67
N PHE A 23 34.33 -2.77 -11.50
CA PHE A 23 35.20 -3.76 -10.85
C PHE A 23 34.53 -5.11 -10.61
N THR A 24 33.35 -5.35 -11.17
CA THR A 24 32.70 -6.67 -11.11
C THR A 24 33.57 -7.73 -11.79
N THR A 25 33.63 -8.89 -11.16
CA THR A 25 34.28 -10.11 -11.65
C THR A 25 33.33 -10.96 -12.51
N LEU A 26 32.05 -10.60 -12.55
CA LEU A 26 30.97 -11.36 -13.18
C LEU A 26 30.70 -10.90 -14.63
N PRO A 27 30.23 -11.80 -15.52
CA PRO A 27 29.98 -11.46 -16.91
C PRO A 27 28.74 -10.56 -17.07
N VAL A 28 28.96 -9.33 -17.52
CA VAL A 28 27.88 -8.38 -17.83
C VAL A 28 27.17 -8.76 -19.13
N ARG A 29 25.84 -8.60 -19.15
CA ARG A 29 24.99 -8.77 -20.34
C ARG A 29 24.01 -7.61 -20.47
N ILE A 30 23.57 -7.33 -21.68
CA ILE A 30 22.52 -6.35 -21.99
C ILE A 30 21.42 -6.99 -22.84
N ASN A 31 20.17 -6.58 -22.64
CA ASN A 31 19.05 -6.95 -23.51
C ASN A 31 19.27 -6.37 -24.93
N ASN A 32 18.96 -7.16 -25.94
CA ASN A 32 19.08 -6.79 -27.35
C ASN A 32 18.04 -5.72 -27.78
N ARG A 33 17.13 -5.34 -26.89
CA ARG A 33 16.09 -4.30 -27.08
C ARG A 33 16.18 -3.19 -26.02
N ASP A 34 17.39 -2.71 -25.77
CA ASP A 34 17.64 -1.54 -24.90
C ASP A 34 16.91 -0.27 -25.37
N ASP A 35 16.56 -0.19 -26.66
CA ASP A 35 15.68 0.85 -27.21
C ASP A 35 14.31 0.90 -26.48
N LEU A 36 13.71 -0.25 -26.16
CA LEU A 36 12.43 -0.29 -25.43
C LEU A 36 12.55 0.22 -24.00
N ALA A 37 13.68 -0.02 -23.35
CA ALA A 37 13.92 0.46 -21.98
C ALA A 37 14.11 1.99 -21.97
N ASN A 38 14.94 2.53 -22.87
CA ASN A 38 15.17 3.97 -22.98
C ASN A 38 13.93 4.75 -23.48
N ASP A 39 13.12 4.15 -24.36
CA ASP A 39 11.80 4.67 -24.73
C ASP A 39 10.87 4.72 -23.51
N ALA A 40 10.81 3.67 -22.69
CA ALA A 40 10.03 3.66 -21.46
C ALA A 40 10.49 4.74 -20.46
N SER A 41 11.80 4.91 -20.23
CA SER A 41 12.36 6.00 -19.41
C SER A 41 11.94 7.38 -19.92
N SER A 42 11.98 7.58 -21.24
CA SER A 42 11.59 8.83 -21.90
C SER A 42 10.09 9.12 -21.76
N ARG A 43 9.24 8.08 -21.78
CA ARG A 43 7.80 8.21 -21.52
C ARG A 43 7.51 8.46 -20.04
N VAL A 44 8.19 7.81 -19.09
CA VAL A 44 8.02 8.07 -17.65
C VAL A 44 8.29 9.54 -17.33
N LEU A 45 9.39 10.10 -17.82
CA LEU A 45 9.71 11.52 -17.63
C LEU A 45 8.63 12.45 -18.20
N LYS A 46 8.15 12.16 -19.43
CA LYS A 46 7.08 12.92 -20.07
C LYS A 46 5.77 12.84 -19.27
N ASP A 47 5.31 11.63 -18.99
CA ASP A 47 4.02 11.38 -18.37
C ASP A 47 4.02 11.92 -16.93
N TRP A 48 5.12 11.78 -16.18
CA TRP A 48 5.30 12.42 -14.87
C TRP A 48 5.25 13.95 -14.97
N ALA A 49 5.93 14.57 -15.94
CA ALA A 49 5.90 16.02 -16.11
C ALA A 49 4.51 16.56 -16.49
N GLU A 50 3.80 15.88 -17.39
CA GLU A 50 2.41 16.20 -17.77
C GLU A 50 1.43 16.03 -16.59
N HIS A 51 1.65 15.02 -15.74
CA HIS A 51 0.79 14.75 -14.61
C HIS A 51 1.13 15.67 -13.42
N THR A 52 2.31 15.52 -12.80
CA THR A 52 2.72 16.31 -11.62
C THR A 52 2.73 17.82 -11.89
N GLY A 53 3.08 18.22 -13.12
CA GLY A 53 3.34 19.61 -13.50
C GLY A 53 4.80 20.04 -13.35
N ASN A 54 5.67 19.17 -12.79
CA ASN A 54 7.10 19.44 -12.66
C ASN A 54 7.81 19.19 -14.01
N GLN A 55 8.11 20.28 -14.73
CA GLN A 55 8.82 20.25 -16.02
C GLN A 55 10.36 20.33 -15.88
N SER A 56 10.89 20.51 -14.67
CA SER A 56 12.30 20.77 -14.38
C SER A 56 13.05 19.56 -13.81
N ILE A 57 12.59 18.34 -14.13
CA ILE A 57 13.15 17.09 -13.61
C ILE A 57 14.47 16.78 -14.31
N ASP A 58 15.50 16.45 -13.53
CA ASP A 58 16.76 15.98 -14.09
C ASP A 58 16.55 14.62 -14.79
N ARG A 59 16.94 14.56 -16.06
CA ARG A 59 16.86 13.36 -16.91
C ARG A 59 17.85 12.28 -16.47
N ASN A 60 18.81 12.60 -15.59
CA ASN A 60 19.73 11.66 -14.97
C ASN A 60 19.07 10.79 -13.88
N ARG A 61 17.83 11.09 -13.46
CA ARG A 61 17.15 10.37 -12.37
C ARG A 61 16.48 9.05 -12.75
N VAL A 62 16.34 8.75 -14.04
CA VAL A 62 15.82 7.48 -14.57
C VAL A 62 16.96 6.50 -14.92
N SER A 63 16.61 5.26 -15.28
CA SER A 63 17.55 4.15 -15.57
C SER A 63 18.50 4.35 -16.75
N PHE A 64 18.40 5.45 -17.50
CA PHE A 64 19.27 5.74 -18.63
C PHE A 64 20.76 5.78 -18.22
N SER A 65 21.63 5.20 -19.04
CA SER A 65 23.08 5.46 -18.99
C SER A 65 23.73 5.33 -20.37
N PRO A 66 24.94 5.89 -20.59
CA PRO A 66 25.68 5.73 -21.84
C PRO A 66 26.03 4.29 -22.22
N VAL A 67 25.91 3.33 -21.28
CA VAL A 67 26.22 1.90 -21.49
C VAL A 67 24.97 1.01 -21.51
N GLY A 68 23.78 1.61 -21.58
CA GLY A 68 22.47 0.95 -21.59
C GLY A 68 21.62 1.28 -20.36
N SER A 69 20.32 1.02 -20.44
CA SER A 69 19.41 1.17 -19.29
C SER A 69 19.73 0.16 -18.19
N PHE A 70 19.59 0.58 -16.92
CA PHE A 70 19.61 -0.31 -15.75
C PHE A 70 18.76 -1.57 -15.97
N CYS A 71 17.55 -1.40 -16.54
CA CYS A 71 16.62 -2.50 -16.75
C CYS A 71 17.10 -3.49 -17.82
N SER A 72 17.74 -2.99 -18.88
CA SER A 72 18.36 -3.81 -19.92
C SER A 72 19.57 -4.59 -19.41
N LEU A 73 20.26 -4.10 -18.38
CA LEU A 73 21.42 -4.76 -17.79
C LEU A 73 21.01 -5.81 -16.73
N ILE A 74 20.15 -5.46 -15.78
CA ILE A 74 19.75 -6.37 -14.70
C ILE A 74 18.68 -7.38 -15.12
N TYR A 75 17.69 -6.98 -15.92
CA TYR A 75 16.66 -7.87 -16.47
C TYR A 75 17.01 -8.33 -17.88
N CYS A 76 18.30 -8.49 -18.19
CA CYS A 76 18.83 -8.62 -19.56
C CYS A 76 18.16 -9.71 -20.42
N GLU A 77 17.70 -10.82 -19.85
CA GLU A 77 17.06 -11.93 -20.58
C GLU A 77 15.53 -11.85 -20.61
N THR A 78 14.95 -10.67 -20.33
CA THR A 78 13.50 -10.41 -20.41
C THR A 78 12.95 -10.52 -21.83
N ILE A 79 11.74 -11.09 -21.95
CA ILE A 79 10.91 -11.09 -23.15
C ILE A 79 10.67 -9.64 -23.59
N PRO A 80 11.04 -9.21 -24.82
CA PRO A 80 10.97 -7.82 -25.24
C PRO A 80 9.61 -7.15 -25.03
N GLU A 81 8.53 -7.89 -25.27
CA GLU A 81 7.13 -7.46 -25.08
C GLU A 81 6.77 -7.17 -23.60
N ARG A 82 7.66 -7.50 -22.65
CA ARG A 82 7.53 -7.27 -21.21
C ARG A 82 8.56 -6.30 -20.64
N LEU A 83 9.65 -6.01 -21.38
CA LEU A 83 10.73 -5.13 -20.94
C LEU A 83 10.27 -3.68 -20.77
N ASP A 84 9.38 -3.21 -21.64
CA ASP A 84 8.84 -1.85 -21.64
C ASP A 84 8.15 -1.51 -20.30
N SER A 85 7.16 -2.31 -19.86
CA SER A 85 6.45 -2.08 -18.60
C SER A 85 7.34 -2.30 -17.37
N ILE A 86 8.28 -3.25 -17.42
CA ILE A 86 9.32 -3.44 -16.37
C ILE A 86 10.17 -2.19 -16.20
N SER A 87 10.57 -1.57 -17.31
CA SER A 87 11.40 -0.36 -17.32
C SER A 87 10.59 0.84 -16.83
N TYR A 88 9.38 1.04 -17.37
CA TYR A 88 8.46 2.10 -16.94
C TYR A 88 8.20 2.05 -15.42
N LEU A 89 7.91 0.88 -14.84
CA LEU A 89 7.69 0.76 -13.39
C LEU A 89 8.98 1.05 -12.59
N THR A 90 10.15 0.66 -13.08
CA THR A 90 11.43 0.87 -12.38
C THR A 90 11.84 2.34 -12.39
N ASP A 91 11.67 3.02 -13.52
CA ASP A 91 11.92 4.46 -13.65
C ASP A 91 10.91 5.29 -12.87
N LEU A 92 9.65 4.86 -12.84
CA LEU A 92 8.62 5.48 -11.99
C LEU A 92 9.03 5.38 -10.51
N PHE A 93 9.50 4.22 -10.05
CA PHE A 93 10.01 4.07 -8.69
C PHE A 93 11.22 4.98 -8.40
N PHE A 94 12.20 5.11 -9.29
CA PHE A 94 13.32 6.04 -9.08
C PHE A 94 12.86 7.50 -8.90
N LEU A 95 11.91 7.98 -9.71
CA LEU A 95 11.35 9.33 -9.55
C LEU A 95 10.56 9.52 -8.25
N ILE A 96 10.04 8.44 -7.65
CA ILE A 96 9.34 8.47 -6.36
C ILE A 96 10.33 8.48 -5.20
N ASP A 97 11.34 7.62 -5.28
CA ASP A 97 12.46 7.51 -4.34
C ASP A 97 13.11 8.90 -4.14
N ASP A 98 13.56 9.51 -5.25
CA ASP A 98 14.11 10.87 -5.29
C ASP A 98 13.17 11.92 -4.69
N ALA A 99 11.89 11.87 -5.07
CA ALA A 99 10.89 12.83 -4.59
C ALA A 99 10.56 12.68 -3.10
N THR A 100 10.90 11.55 -2.47
CA THR A 100 10.83 11.38 -1.01
C THR A 100 12.12 11.77 -0.29
N GLU A 101 13.29 11.63 -0.94
CA GLU A 101 14.58 12.07 -0.37
C GLU A 101 14.80 13.59 -0.42
N GLU A 102 14.22 14.30 -1.40
CA GLU A 102 14.31 15.78 -1.50
C GLU A 102 13.53 16.55 -0.42
N VAL A 103 12.84 15.87 0.49
CA VAL A 103 12.02 16.48 1.52
C VAL A 103 12.83 16.66 2.80
N GLU A 104 13.20 17.91 3.13
CA GLU A 104 14.02 18.32 4.31
C GLU A 104 13.49 17.85 5.70
N ASN A 105 12.33 17.22 5.75
CA ASN A 105 11.65 16.78 6.97
C ASN A 105 11.32 15.28 6.88
N ASP A 106 12.04 14.47 7.65
CA ASP A 106 11.83 13.01 7.80
C ASP A 106 10.35 12.60 7.90
N THR A 107 9.53 13.37 8.63
CA THR A 107 8.10 13.07 8.81
C THR A 107 7.30 13.31 7.53
N LEU A 108 7.57 14.41 6.81
CA LEU A 108 6.88 14.72 5.55
C LEU A 108 7.35 13.80 4.41
N ALA A 109 8.61 13.36 4.44
CA ALA A 109 9.12 12.29 3.58
C ALA A 109 8.35 10.97 3.84
N GLN A 110 8.20 10.58 5.11
CA GLN A 110 7.42 9.42 5.51
C GLN A 110 5.92 9.55 5.19
N GLU A 111 5.33 10.74 5.26
CA GLU A 111 3.93 10.98 4.86
C GLU A 111 3.74 10.91 3.34
N GLN A 112 4.66 11.46 2.53
CA GLN A 112 4.61 11.31 1.07
C GLN A 112 4.84 9.85 0.66
N TRP A 113 5.80 9.17 1.29
CA TRP A 113 6.01 7.73 1.14
C TRP A 113 4.78 6.92 1.57
N ALA A 114 4.10 7.29 2.65
CA ALA A 114 2.86 6.63 3.09
C ALA A 114 1.67 6.92 2.15
N GLY A 115 1.61 8.10 1.53
CA GLY A 115 0.62 8.44 0.50
C GLY A 115 0.83 7.66 -0.81
N PHE A 116 2.10 7.41 -1.17
CA PHE A 116 2.47 6.58 -2.32
C PHE A 116 2.36 5.07 -2.02
N SER A 117 2.83 4.61 -0.87
CA SER A 117 2.61 3.24 -0.41
C SER A 117 1.11 2.99 -0.31
N GLY A 118 0.32 3.93 0.21
CA GLY A 118 -1.15 3.92 0.16
C GLY A 118 -1.77 4.09 -1.24
N ALA A 119 -0.98 4.12 -2.32
CA ALA A 119 -1.42 3.91 -3.71
C ALA A 119 -1.27 2.45 -4.17
N MET A 120 -0.41 1.67 -3.50
CA MET A 120 -0.17 0.25 -3.77
C MET A 120 -0.61 -0.66 -2.61
N THR A 121 -0.89 -0.10 -1.43
CA THR A 121 -1.17 -0.77 -0.15
C THR A 121 -2.38 -0.12 0.57
N ASP A 122 -2.80 -0.76 1.66
CA ASP A 122 -4.17 -0.66 2.20
C ASP A 122 -4.28 0.10 3.54
N SER A 123 -3.22 0.78 3.97
CA SER A 123 -3.09 1.29 5.34
C SER A 123 -2.95 2.81 5.40
N LEU A 124 -3.91 3.47 6.05
CA LEU A 124 -3.75 4.83 6.54
C LEU A 124 -2.97 4.80 7.86
N ALA A 125 -1.80 5.43 7.90
CA ALA A 125 -1.26 5.99 9.14
C ALA A 125 -1.98 7.33 9.42
N GLU A 126 -1.84 7.87 10.63
CA GLU A 126 -2.60 9.05 11.06
C GLU A 126 -2.25 10.30 10.24
N ALA A 127 -3.25 10.92 9.59
CA ALA A 127 -3.04 12.07 8.72
C ALA A 127 -2.89 13.39 9.51
N ALA A 128 -1.70 13.99 9.46
CA ALA A 128 -1.48 15.38 9.85
C ALA A 128 -2.19 16.38 8.89
N PRO A 129 -2.48 17.63 9.32
CA PRO A 129 -3.33 18.55 8.56
C PRO A 129 -2.55 19.51 7.64
N GLN A 130 -2.18 19.06 6.43
CA GLN A 130 -1.54 19.90 5.39
C GLN A 130 -2.37 20.06 4.09
N ARG A 131 -1.94 20.95 3.19
CA ARG A 131 -2.65 21.41 1.98
C ARG A 131 -1.99 20.93 0.68
N ASP A 132 -2.71 21.01 -0.44
CA ASP A 132 -2.32 20.83 -1.85
C ASP A 132 -1.67 19.50 -2.28
N HIS A 133 -1.00 18.74 -1.40
CA HIS A 133 -0.24 17.55 -1.77
C HIS A 133 -1.08 16.39 -2.35
N ASP A 134 -2.35 16.19 -1.95
CA ASP A 134 -3.15 15.07 -2.48
C ASP A 134 -3.35 15.13 -4.00
N LEU A 135 -3.34 16.32 -4.62
CA LEU A 135 -3.53 16.45 -6.07
C LEU A 135 -2.33 15.90 -6.85
N ASP A 136 -1.12 16.03 -6.32
CA ASP A 136 0.07 15.41 -6.89
C ASP A 136 0.09 13.90 -6.61
N THR A 137 -0.18 13.51 -5.35
CA THR A 137 -0.32 12.10 -4.94
C THR A 137 -1.33 11.36 -5.83
N MET A 138 -2.53 11.90 -6.05
CA MET A 138 -3.58 11.31 -6.89
C MET A 138 -3.13 11.07 -8.33
N LYS A 139 -2.34 11.99 -8.88
CA LYS A 139 -1.80 11.85 -10.24
C LYS A 139 -0.69 10.82 -10.31
N LYS A 140 0.18 10.73 -9.29
CA LYS A 140 1.13 9.62 -9.12
C LYS A 140 0.40 8.26 -9.01
N LYS A 141 -0.71 8.18 -8.25
CA LYS A 141 -1.57 6.97 -8.21
C LYS A 141 -2.09 6.57 -9.60
N LYS A 142 -2.48 7.54 -10.44
CA LYS A 142 -2.95 7.32 -11.82
C LYS A 142 -1.87 6.66 -12.71
N LEU A 143 -0.61 7.09 -12.60
CA LEU A 143 0.51 6.52 -13.35
C LEU A 143 0.83 5.08 -12.91
N VAL A 144 0.84 4.81 -11.60
CA VAL A 144 0.97 3.43 -11.07
C VAL A 144 -0.16 2.55 -11.58
N ALA A 145 -1.41 3.02 -11.50
CA ALA A 145 -2.57 2.22 -11.87
C ALA A 145 -2.54 1.78 -13.34
N ARG A 146 -2.08 2.65 -14.26
CA ARG A 146 -1.88 2.30 -15.67
C ARG A 146 -0.84 1.18 -15.86
N VAL A 147 0.37 1.31 -15.30
CA VAL A 147 1.41 0.28 -15.51
C VAL A 147 1.06 -1.05 -14.82
N MET A 148 0.35 -1.02 -13.68
CA MET A 148 -0.17 -2.23 -13.04
C MET A 148 -1.24 -2.94 -13.88
N LEU A 149 -2.12 -2.19 -14.55
CA LEU A 149 -3.06 -2.74 -15.53
C LEU A 149 -2.35 -3.33 -16.76
N ASP A 150 -1.25 -2.71 -17.23
CA ASP A 150 -0.45 -3.27 -18.32
C ASP A 150 0.24 -4.59 -17.97
N PHE A 151 0.76 -4.73 -16.75
CA PHE A 151 1.26 -6.04 -16.28
C PHE A 151 0.15 -7.10 -16.30
N MET A 152 -1.05 -6.78 -15.81
CA MET A 152 -2.20 -7.70 -15.83
C MET A 152 -2.76 -7.96 -17.25
N ARG A 153 -2.56 -7.04 -18.20
CA ARG A 153 -2.91 -7.18 -19.63
C ARG A 153 -1.94 -8.10 -20.37
N LEU A 154 -0.65 -8.04 -20.05
CA LEU A 154 0.41 -8.85 -20.63
C LEU A 154 0.48 -10.27 -20.02
N ASP A 155 0.15 -10.41 -18.73
CA ASP A 155 0.07 -11.69 -18.03
C ASP A 155 -0.91 -11.59 -16.84
N PRO A 156 -2.16 -12.08 -16.96
CA PRO A 156 -3.15 -11.95 -15.88
C PRO A 156 -2.77 -12.64 -14.57
N VAL A 157 -1.84 -13.61 -14.59
CA VAL A 157 -1.39 -14.34 -13.40
C VAL A 157 -0.13 -13.68 -12.84
N LEU A 158 0.95 -13.63 -13.63
CA LEU A 158 2.23 -13.09 -13.16
C LEU A 158 2.18 -11.58 -12.93
N GLY A 159 1.31 -10.87 -13.67
CA GLY A 159 1.04 -9.45 -13.44
C GLY A 159 0.35 -9.24 -12.09
N LEU A 160 -0.68 -10.02 -11.75
CA LEU A 160 -1.34 -9.95 -10.44
C LEU A 160 -0.37 -10.27 -9.29
N ASP A 161 0.51 -11.26 -9.47
CA ASP A 161 1.57 -11.55 -8.51
C ASP A 161 2.56 -10.38 -8.36
N LEU A 162 2.88 -9.67 -9.44
CA LEU A 162 3.73 -8.48 -9.40
C LEU A 162 3.04 -7.31 -8.67
N VAL A 163 1.75 -7.06 -8.90
CA VAL A 163 1.00 -6.04 -8.11
C VAL A 163 1.00 -6.40 -6.63
N LYS A 164 0.78 -7.68 -6.28
CA LYS A 164 0.87 -8.19 -4.90
C LYS A 164 2.26 -8.05 -4.29
N SER A 165 3.32 -8.23 -5.08
CA SER A 165 4.71 -8.06 -4.64
C SER A 165 5.06 -6.59 -4.40
N CYS A 166 4.68 -5.69 -5.32
CA CYS A 166 4.82 -4.24 -5.12
C CYS A 166 4.08 -3.75 -3.86
N LYS A 167 2.92 -4.36 -3.56
CA LYS A 167 2.14 -4.12 -2.34
C LYS A 167 2.79 -4.66 -1.05
N ALA A 168 3.58 -5.72 -1.13
CA ALA A 168 4.19 -6.36 0.04
C ALA A 168 5.62 -5.88 0.32
N GLY A 169 6.35 -5.41 -0.70
CA GLY A 169 7.80 -5.17 -0.64
C GLY A 169 8.25 -3.77 -0.21
N TRP A 170 7.35 -2.84 0.12
CA TRP A 170 7.67 -1.43 0.39
C TRP A 170 7.35 -0.99 1.83
N THR A 171 8.06 -1.59 2.78
CA THR A 171 8.12 -1.12 4.18
C THR A 171 8.94 0.17 4.27
N PRO A 172 8.46 1.25 4.92
CA PRO A 172 9.24 2.47 5.11
C PRO A 172 10.54 2.21 5.89
N LEU A 173 11.61 2.93 5.52
CA LEU A 173 12.87 2.94 6.26
C LEU A 173 12.71 3.68 7.60
N THR A 174 12.87 2.97 8.70
CA THR A 174 13.07 3.59 10.03
C THR A 174 14.53 4.03 10.16
N ALA A 175 14.78 5.33 10.00
CA ALA A 175 16.09 5.91 10.29
C ALA A 175 16.50 5.69 11.76
N GLY A 176 17.79 5.50 12.02
CA GLY A 176 18.32 5.31 13.38
C GLY A 176 18.19 3.89 13.95
N VAL A 177 17.86 2.88 13.15
CA VAL A 177 18.01 1.47 13.56
C VAL A 177 19.51 1.14 13.67
N GLU A 178 19.96 0.74 14.86
CA GLU A 178 21.27 0.10 15.01
C GLU A 178 21.19 -1.39 14.67
N TRP A 179 22.16 -1.87 13.90
CA TRP A 179 22.35 -3.28 13.56
C TRP A 179 23.53 -3.84 14.37
N GLU A 180 23.59 -5.14 14.67
CA GLU A 180 24.77 -5.73 15.31
C GLU A 180 25.87 -6.04 14.27
N THR A 181 25.55 -6.81 13.22
CA THR A 181 26.52 -7.21 12.19
C THR A 181 26.26 -6.58 10.80
N MET A 182 27.16 -6.82 9.85
CA MET A 182 26.94 -6.50 8.43
C MET A 182 25.88 -7.41 7.80
N GLU A 183 25.73 -8.65 8.26
CA GLU A 183 24.69 -9.57 7.78
C GLU A 183 23.28 -9.09 8.20
N ASP A 184 23.14 -8.48 9.38
CA ASP A 184 21.87 -7.88 9.82
C ASP A 184 21.52 -6.62 9.03
N TYR A 185 22.53 -5.77 8.74
CA TYR A 185 22.36 -4.65 7.81
C TYR A 185 21.93 -5.15 6.42
N LEU A 186 22.59 -6.18 5.87
CA LEU A 186 22.24 -6.72 4.55
C LEU A 186 20.83 -7.31 4.51
N ARG A 187 20.37 -7.99 5.56
CA ARG A 187 18.98 -8.50 5.66
C ARG A 187 17.94 -7.39 5.69
N PHE A 188 18.24 -6.28 6.37
CA PHE A 188 17.41 -5.09 6.38
C PHE A 188 17.43 -4.37 5.01
N ARG A 189 18.63 -4.16 4.45
CA ARG A 189 18.85 -3.55 3.14
C ARG A 189 18.19 -4.34 2.01
N ARG A 190 18.02 -5.66 2.16
CA ARG A 190 17.29 -6.51 1.21
C ARG A 190 15.83 -6.07 1.00
N LEU A 191 15.20 -5.57 2.05
CA LEU A 191 13.83 -5.07 2.00
C LEU A 191 13.79 -3.70 1.32
N SER A 192 14.64 -2.75 1.74
CA SER A 192 14.64 -1.38 1.18
C SER A 192 15.17 -1.32 -0.26
N ALA A 193 16.09 -2.19 -0.65
CA ALA A 193 16.53 -2.36 -2.05
C ALA A 193 15.47 -3.05 -2.94
N GLY A 194 14.28 -3.37 -2.42
CA GLY A 194 13.14 -3.88 -3.19
C GLY A 194 13.39 -5.24 -3.85
N LEU A 195 14.27 -6.08 -3.31
CA LEU A 195 14.77 -7.28 -4.02
C LEU A 195 13.68 -8.34 -4.28
N ASP A 196 12.63 -8.40 -3.48
CA ASP A 196 11.47 -9.28 -3.77
C ASP A 196 10.65 -8.77 -4.96
N ILE A 197 10.57 -7.44 -5.15
CA ILE A 197 9.96 -6.82 -6.32
C ILE A 197 10.86 -7.03 -7.55
N TYR A 198 12.19 -6.93 -7.41
CA TYR A 198 13.15 -7.32 -8.47
C TYR A 198 12.93 -8.77 -8.92
N TRP A 199 12.87 -9.72 -7.98
CA TRP A 199 12.70 -11.13 -8.34
C TRP A 199 11.32 -11.45 -8.94
N THR A 200 10.29 -10.71 -8.55
CA THR A 200 8.94 -10.83 -9.12
C THR A 200 8.86 -10.19 -10.52
N LYS A 201 9.51 -9.04 -10.75
CA LYS A 201 9.73 -8.48 -12.09
C LYS A 201 10.51 -9.45 -12.98
N THR A 202 11.49 -10.17 -12.43
CA THR A 202 12.25 -11.20 -13.16
C THR A 202 11.37 -12.42 -13.52
N VAL A 203 10.52 -12.89 -12.61
CA VAL A 203 9.50 -13.94 -12.90
C VAL A 203 8.56 -13.49 -14.02
N PHE A 204 8.03 -12.27 -13.93
CA PHE A 204 7.15 -11.70 -14.95
C PHE A 204 7.85 -11.57 -16.31
N GLY A 205 9.07 -11.00 -16.34
CA GLY A 205 9.83 -10.74 -17.56
C GLY A 205 10.25 -12.00 -18.32
N LEU A 206 10.40 -13.14 -17.62
CA LEU A 206 10.69 -14.44 -18.22
C LEU A 206 9.44 -15.28 -18.55
N GLY A 207 8.28 -14.97 -17.93
CA GLY A 207 7.01 -15.65 -18.20
C GLY A 207 6.82 -17.00 -17.51
N GLU A 208 7.60 -17.32 -16.48
CA GLU A 208 7.57 -18.62 -15.80
C GLU A 208 7.93 -18.51 -14.30
N LYS A 209 7.48 -19.46 -13.48
CA LYS A 209 7.80 -19.57 -12.03
C LYS A 209 8.72 -20.76 -11.72
N LEU A 210 9.46 -20.62 -10.63
CA LEU A 210 10.06 -21.74 -9.90
C LEU A 210 9.03 -22.36 -8.94
N THR A 211 9.24 -23.61 -8.54
CA THR A 211 8.55 -24.16 -7.36
C THR A 211 9.21 -23.66 -6.07
N ASP A 212 8.50 -23.74 -4.94
CA ASP A 212 9.04 -23.38 -3.63
C ASP A 212 10.36 -24.12 -3.31
N ASP A 213 10.49 -25.37 -3.75
CA ASP A 213 11.69 -26.18 -3.52
C ASP A 213 12.84 -25.80 -4.46
N GLU A 214 12.53 -25.35 -5.68
CA GLU A 214 13.52 -24.75 -6.59
C GLU A 214 14.03 -23.39 -6.08
N GLU A 215 13.15 -22.53 -5.53
CA GLU A 215 13.56 -21.28 -4.89
C GLU A 215 14.42 -21.52 -3.65
N LYS A 216 14.06 -22.49 -2.79
CA LYS A 216 14.90 -22.92 -1.65
C LYS A 216 16.27 -23.42 -2.12
N LEU A 217 16.31 -24.20 -3.19
CA LEU A 217 17.54 -24.79 -3.74
C LEU A 217 18.55 -23.73 -4.21
N ILE A 218 18.08 -22.66 -4.86
CA ILE A 218 18.96 -21.57 -5.32
C ILE A 218 19.14 -20.44 -4.30
N ARG A 219 18.45 -20.49 -3.15
CA ARG A 219 18.47 -19.41 -2.16
C ARG A 219 19.87 -19.02 -1.66
N PRO A 220 20.84 -19.94 -1.46
CA PRO A 220 22.20 -19.56 -1.09
C PRO A 220 22.94 -18.75 -2.17
N LEU A 221 22.84 -19.16 -3.45
CA LEU A 221 23.55 -18.48 -4.53
C LEU A 221 22.87 -17.16 -4.92
N THR A 222 21.53 -17.08 -4.86
CA THR A 222 20.84 -15.80 -5.01
C THR A 222 21.17 -14.86 -3.86
N TRP A 223 21.33 -15.34 -2.61
CA TRP A 223 21.74 -14.48 -1.49
C TRP A 223 23.16 -13.92 -1.68
N ALA A 224 24.11 -14.71 -2.18
CA ALA A 224 25.44 -14.23 -2.52
C ALA A 224 25.38 -13.06 -3.54
N ALA A 225 24.62 -13.22 -4.63
CA ALA A 225 24.43 -12.17 -5.63
C ALA A 225 23.63 -10.96 -5.12
N GLU A 226 22.59 -11.16 -4.30
CA GLU A 226 21.81 -10.09 -3.67
C GLU A 226 22.71 -9.19 -2.79
N LYS A 227 23.58 -9.78 -1.96
CA LYS A 227 24.56 -9.02 -1.16
C LYS A 227 25.51 -8.20 -2.04
N ALA A 228 26.01 -8.77 -3.13
CA ALA A 228 26.87 -8.05 -4.08
C ALA A 228 26.12 -6.90 -4.78
N ALA A 229 24.86 -7.09 -5.18
CA ALA A 229 24.04 -6.06 -5.83
C ALA A 229 23.72 -4.89 -4.90
N MET A 230 23.29 -5.16 -3.66
CA MET A 230 23.01 -4.11 -2.66
C MET A 230 24.25 -3.27 -2.37
N LEU A 231 25.38 -3.92 -2.08
CA LEU A 231 26.62 -3.22 -1.77
C LEU A 231 27.20 -2.45 -2.97
N ASN A 232 26.94 -2.89 -4.20
CA ASN A 232 27.26 -2.09 -5.38
C ASN A 232 26.48 -0.78 -5.42
N ASN A 233 25.18 -0.78 -5.11
CA ASN A 233 24.42 0.47 -4.98
C ASN A 233 25.07 1.37 -3.92
N ASP A 234 25.16 0.90 -2.67
CA ASP A 234 25.74 1.67 -1.55
C ASP A 234 27.14 2.25 -1.85
N TYR A 235 28.01 1.49 -2.53
CA TYR A 235 29.37 1.92 -2.88
C TYR A 235 29.39 3.09 -3.88
N TRP A 236 28.53 3.03 -4.90
CA TRP A 236 28.50 4.01 -5.99
C TRP A 236 27.61 5.22 -5.66
N SER A 237 26.52 5.05 -4.91
CA SER A 237 25.66 6.16 -4.49
C SER A 237 26.22 6.98 -3.32
N TRP A 238 27.17 6.44 -2.55
CA TRP A 238 27.76 7.10 -1.38
C TRP A 238 28.15 8.57 -1.61
N ASP A 239 28.76 8.92 -2.74
CA ASP A 239 29.28 10.29 -2.95
C ASP A 239 28.16 11.32 -3.12
N ILE A 240 27.03 10.93 -3.74
CA ILE A 240 25.85 11.79 -3.90
C ILE A 240 24.97 11.76 -2.66
N GLU A 241 24.77 10.59 -2.03
CA GLU A 241 24.05 10.46 -0.75
C GLU A 241 24.72 11.25 0.38
N CYS A 242 26.05 11.21 0.48
CA CYS A 242 26.81 11.97 1.48
C CYS A 242 26.74 13.49 1.23
N PHE A 243 26.61 13.92 -0.03
CA PHE A 243 26.38 15.31 -0.40
C PHE A 243 24.95 15.75 -0.05
N GLN A 244 23.93 14.98 -0.44
CA GLN A 244 22.52 15.20 -0.11
C GLN A 244 22.28 15.25 1.41
N ALA A 245 22.97 14.41 2.18
CA ALA A 245 22.85 14.37 3.64
C ALA A 245 23.33 15.66 4.35
N GLY A 246 24.03 16.59 3.69
CA GLY A 246 24.39 17.90 4.24
C GLY A 246 25.23 17.85 5.52
N GLY A 247 25.97 16.75 5.75
CA GLY A 247 26.71 16.48 6.98
C GLY A 247 25.99 15.59 8.00
N ASN A 248 24.71 15.25 7.80
CA ASN A 248 23.91 14.36 8.66
C ASN A 248 24.19 12.86 8.43
N ILE A 249 25.46 12.51 8.21
CA ILE A 249 25.94 11.19 7.80
C ILE A 249 25.58 10.10 8.83
N GLU A 250 25.39 10.48 10.11
CA GLU A 250 24.98 9.57 11.18
C GLU A 250 23.60 8.94 10.95
N LYS A 251 22.67 9.62 10.26
CA LYS A 251 21.37 9.06 9.87
C LYS A 251 21.42 8.17 8.61
N LEU A 252 22.47 8.26 7.80
CA LEU A 252 22.48 7.65 6.47
C LEU A 252 22.44 6.12 6.55
N THR A 253 21.59 5.51 5.71
CA THR A 253 21.29 4.07 5.67
C THR A 253 22.14 3.34 4.62
N ASN A 254 23.43 3.71 4.54
CA ASN A 254 24.41 3.20 3.58
C ASN A 254 25.48 2.36 4.30
N ALA A 255 25.93 1.24 3.70
CA ALA A 255 26.95 0.38 4.31
C ALA A 255 28.28 1.09 4.65
N VAL A 256 28.68 2.11 3.87
CA VAL A 256 29.86 2.94 4.17
C VAL A 256 29.64 3.72 5.48
N ALA A 257 28.49 4.37 5.64
CA ALA A 257 28.11 5.08 6.86
C ALA A 257 28.07 4.16 8.08
N VAL A 258 27.55 2.94 7.91
CA VAL A 258 27.50 1.90 8.97
C VAL A 258 28.91 1.48 9.41
N LEU A 259 29.84 1.31 8.47
CA LEU A 259 31.24 1.00 8.79
C LEU A 259 31.96 2.15 9.49
N MET A 260 31.75 3.39 9.03
CA MET A 260 32.30 4.59 9.70
C MET A 260 31.83 4.66 11.17
N ARG A 261 30.51 4.50 11.41
CA ARG A 261 29.92 4.52 12.76
C ARG A 261 30.42 3.40 13.68
N LYS A 262 30.60 2.18 13.16
CA LYS A 262 30.94 0.98 13.98
C LYS A 262 32.42 0.70 14.12
N GLU A 263 33.15 0.73 13.01
CA GLU A 263 34.55 0.31 12.93
C GLU A 263 35.52 1.51 13.00
N GLY A 264 35.00 2.75 13.02
CA GLY A 264 35.80 3.98 13.12
C GLY A 264 36.58 4.31 11.86
N LEU A 265 36.22 3.71 10.73
CA LEU A 265 36.87 3.89 9.43
C LEU A 265 36.61 5.28 8.84
N THR A 266 37.52 5.74 7.99
CA THR A 266 37.27 6.83 7.04
C THR A 266 36.28 6.41 5.95
N ALA A 267 35.75 7.37 5.18
CA ALA A 267 34.86 7.08 4.05
C ALA A 267 35.58 6.25 2.96
N GLU A 268 36.86 6.53 2.71
CA GLU A 268 37.71 5.84 1.76
C GLU A 268 37.99 4.39 2.19
N GLU A 269 38.32 4.17 3.46
CA GLU A 269 38.49 2.83 4.04
C GLU A 269 37.17 2.06 4.04
N GLY A 270 36.05 2.72 4.36
CA GLY A 270 34.70 2.18 4.27
C GLY A 270 34.37 1.73 2.84
N LYS A 271 34.52 2.60 1.84
CA LYS A 271 34.33 2.26 0.41
C LYS A 271 35.23 1.10 -0.01
N GLN A 272 36.52 1.10 0.35
CA GLN A 272 37.42 0.00 0.01
C GLN A 272 37.04 -1.32 0.71
N ARG A 273 36.52 -1.26 1.94
CA ARG A 273 35.99 -2.41 2.68
C ARG A 273 34.73 -2.98 2.02
N ILE A 274 33.81 -2.11 1.57
CA ILE A 274 32.62 -2.51 0.80
C ILE A 274 33.02 -3.13 -0.56
N LYS A 275 33.96 -2.52 -1.29
CA LYS A 275 34.50 -3.07 -2.54
C LYS A 275 35.06 -4.48 -2.38
N ASN A 276 35.80 -4.73 -1.30
CA ASN A 276 36.33 -6.06 -0.97
C ASN A 276 35.21 -7.07 -0.63
N LEU A 277 34.13 -6.63 0.02
CA LEU A 277 32.96 -7.48 0.31
C LEU A 277 32.18 -7.84 -0.96
N ILE A 278 31.97 -6.89 -1.88
CA ILE A 278 31.33 -7.15 -3.19
C ILE A 278 32.05 -8.27 -3.92
N ILE A 279 33.37 -8.13 -4.11
CA ILE A 279 34.19 -9.12 -4.83
C ILE A 279 34.11 -10.49 -4.14
N GLY A 280 34.23 -10.54 -2.81
CA GLY A 280 34.09 -11.79 -2.04
C GLY A 280 32.71 -12.46 -2.17
N TYR A 281 31.64 -11.69 -2.35
CA TYR A 281 30.30 -12.24 -2.60
C TYR A 281 30.07 -12.66 -4.06
N GLU A 282 30.75 -12.04 -5.03
CA GLU A 282 30.79 -12.50 -6.42
C GLU A 282 31.58 -13.81 -6.57
N GLU A 283 32.69 -13.96 -5.84
CA GLU A 283 33.44 -15.21 -5.71
C GLU A 283 32.60 -16.31 -5.02
N GLU A 284 31.89 -15.96 -3.93
CA GLU A 284 30.96 -16.88 -3.25
C GLU A 284 29.85 -17.36 -4.19
N TYR A 285 29.21 -16.44 -4.92
CA TYR A 285 28.20 -16.75 -5.93
C TYR A 285 28.77 -17.68 -7.02
N SER A 286 29.94 -17.36 -7.55
CA SER A 286 30.57 -18.14 -8.63
C SER A 286 30.85 -19.57 -8.21
N ARG A 287 31.39 -19.77 -6.99
CA ARG A 287 31.58 -21.11 -6.42
C ARG A 287 30.24 -21.83 -6.23
N LEU A 288 29.24 -21.18 -5.63
CA LEU A 288 27.92 -21.80 -5.38
C LEU A 288 27.17 -22.15 -6.67
N ARG A 289 27.35 -21.38 -7.76
CA ARG A 289 26.85 -21.69 -9.10
C ARG A 289 27.50 -22.96 -9.66
N ASP A 290 28.82 -23.08 -9.52
CA ASP A 290 29.57 -24.21 -10.07
C ASP A 290 29.33 -25.50 -9.26
N ASP A 291 29.19 -25.37 -7.93
CA ASP A 291 28.68 -26.42 -7.03
C ASP A 291 27.26 -26.86 -7.44
N PHE A 292 26.35 -25.89 -7.70
CA PHE A 292 24.97 -26.16 -8.13
C PHE A 292 24.93 -26.95 -9.44
N TYR A 293 25.70 -26.57 -10.46
CA TYR A 293 25.74 -27.28 -11.74
C TYR A 293 26.37 -28.66 -11.63
N SER A 294 27.37 -28.82 -10.75
CA SER A 294 28.01 -30.12 -10.48
C SER A 294 27.03 -31.10 -9.82
N ALA A 295 26.18 -30.60 -8.91
CA ALA A 295 25.16 -31.42 -8.23
C ALA A 295 23.88 -31.63 -9.06
N HIS A 296 23.51 -30.68 -9.93
CA HIS A 296 22.26 -30.70 -10.72
C HIS A 296 22.51 -30.61 -12.24
N PRO A 297 23.32 -31.51 -12.85
CA PRO A 297 23.65 -31.45 -14.28
C PRO A 297 22.43 -31.61 -15.20
N SER A 298 21.31 -32.12 -14.69
CA SER A 298 20.01 -32.28 -15.37
C SER A 298 18.99 -31.17 -15.08
N ALA A 299 19.36 -30.10 -14.35
CA ALA A 299 18.46 -28.98 -14.03
C ALA A 299 17.73 -28.43 -15.27
N ARG A 300 16.44 -28.11 -15.14
CA ARG A 300 15.62 -27.57 -16.25
C ARG A 300 16.07 -26.18 -16.66
N LEU A 301 15.85 -25.80 -17.93
CA LEU A 301 16.37 -24.55 -18.51
C LEU A 301 16.03 -23.31 -17.68
N TYR A 302 14.79 -23.17 -17.24
CA TYR A 302 14.34 -21.99 -16.47
C TYR A 302 15.04 -21.86 -15.12
N LEU A 303 15.26 -22.97 -14.40
CA LEU A 303 16.05 -22.98 -13.16
C LEU A 303 17.49 -22.50 -13.41
N ARG A 304 18.11 -22.91 -14.52
CA ARG A 304 19.43 -22.40 -14.92
C ARG A 304 19.41 -20.90 -15.26
N LYS A 305 18.38 -20.42 -15.97
CA LYS A 305 18.22 -18.97 -16.22
C LYS A 305 18.15 -18.18 -14.90
N ARG A 306 17.38 -18.66 -13.91
CA ARG A 306 17.30 -18.02 -12.58
C ARG A 306 18.66 -17.99 -11.85
N VAL A 307 19.46 -19.05 -11.99
CA VAL A 307 20.84 -19.09 -11.47
C VAL A 307 21.73 -18.06 -12.16
N GLU A 308 21.82 -18.05 -13.50
CA GLU A 308 22.68 -17.11 -14.23
C GLU A 308 22.24 -15.64 -14.08
N LEU A 309 20.93 -15.38 -13.96
CA LEU A 309 20.40 -14.04 -13.77
C LEU A 309 20.68 -13.45 -12.38
N ALA A 310 21.00 -14.28 -11.38
CA ALA A 310 21.52 -13.79 -10.11
C ALA A 310 22.90 -13.12 -10.32
N GLY A 311 23.83 -13.78 -11.01
CA GLY A 311 25.11 -13.17 -11.36
C GLY A 311 24.97 -11.97 -12.29
N SER A 312 24.06 -12.06 -13.27
CA SER A 312 23.79 -10.98 -14.23
C SER A 312 23.21 -9.74 -13.56
N MET A 313 22.39 -9.90 -12.51
CA MET A 313 21.90 -8.80 -11.65
C MET A 313 23.07 -8.05 -11.01
N ALA A 314 23.94 -8.76 -10.26
CA ALA A 314 25.06 -8.12 -9.56
C ALA A 314 26.03 -7.42 -10.53
N ALA A 315 26.37 -8.10 -11.65
CA ALA A 315 27.20 -7.53 -12.71
C ALA A 315 26.55 -6.28 -13.35
N GLY A 316 25.26 -6.36 -13.67
CA GLY A 316 24.49 -5.29 -14.31
C GLY A 316 24.31 -4.08 -13.40
N VAL A 317 24.05 -4.27 -12.10
CA VAL A 317 24.04 -3.19 -11.11
C VAL A 317 25.43 -2.55 -11.03
N SER A 318 26.50 -3.34 -10.89
CA SER A 318 27.87 -2.80 -10.79
C SER A 318 28.27 -1.97 -12.02
N PHE A 319 27.96 -2.47 -13.22
CA PHE A 319 28.33 -1.81 -14.47
C PHE A 319 27.48 -0.59 -14.78
N TRP A 320 26.16 -0.64 -14.51
CA TRP A 320 25.31 0.53 -14.63
C TRP A 320 25.74 1.62 -13.64
N SER A 321 25.90 1.28 -12.35
CA SER A 321 26.25 2.25 -11.32
C SER A 321 27.60 2.94 -11.59
N ALA A 322 28.59 2.22 -12.13
CA ALA A 322 29.87 2.78 -12.54
C ALA A 322 29.81 3.77 -13.73
N ASN A 323 28.67 3.84 -14.44
CA ASN A 323 28.48 4.67 -15.65
C ASN A 323 27.25 5.58 -15.57
N SER A 324 26.42 5.45 -14.54
CA SER A 324 25.13 6.12 -14.44
C SER A 324 25.31 7.60 -14.09
N PRO A 325 24.72 8.53 -14.87
CA PRO A 325 24.67 9.93 -14.50
C PRO A 325 24.05 10.19 -13.12
N ARG A 326 23.14 9.30 -12.65
CA ARG A 326 22.47 9.38 -11.33
C ARG A 326 23.45 9.52 -10.16
N TYR A 327 24.61 8.88 -10.23
CA TYR A 327 25.64 8.88 -9.17
C TYR A 327 26.84 9.79 -9.46
N HIS A 328 26.92 10.37 -10.67
CA HIS A 328 28.03 11.18 -11.13
C HIS A 328 27.64 12.66 -11.33
N ILE A 329 26.64 13.12 -10.58
CA ILE A 329 26.19 14.52 -10.52
C ILE A 329 27.29 15.36 -9.84
N PRO A 330 27.65 16.56 -10.35
CA PRO A 330 28.70 17.39 -9.74
C PRO A 330 28.35 17.85 -8.31
N THR A 331 29.14 17.42 -7.32
CA THR A 331 28.94 17.67 -5.89
C THR A 331 29.65 18.94 -5.36
N THR A 332 30.04 19.87 -6.24
CA THR A 332 30.86 21.05 -5.87
C THR A 332 30.11 22.37 -6.02
N THR A 333 29.78 23.00 -4.89
CA THR A 333 29.25 24.39 -4.83
C THR A 333 30.32 25.35 -4.30
N GLU A 334 31.32 25.71 -5.13
CA GLU A 334 32.26 26.79 -4.81
C GLU A 334 32.39 27.81 -5.96
N SER A 335 32.45 29.09 -5.58
CA SER A 335 32.49 30.30 -6.43
C SER A 335 31.24 30.57 -7.30
N GLY A 336 30.83 31.84 -7.34
CA GLY A 336 29.57 32.30 -7.92
C GLY A 336 29.60 32.55 -9.44
N GLU A 337 30.20 31.66 -10.22
CA GLU A 337 30.03 31.65 -11.67
C GLU A 337 29.13 30.48 -12.07
N ALA A 338 28.09 30.74 -12.86
CA ALA A 338 27.18 29.69 -13.33
C ALA A 338 27.93 28.76 -14.29
N ALA A 339 28.29 27.58 -13.81
CA ALA A 339 28.93 26.54 -14.60
C ALA A 339 28.06 26.20 -15.81
N GLN A 340 28.50 26.64 -17.00
CA GLN A 340 27.82 26.28 -18.24
C GLN A 340 27.86 24.75 -18.40
N PRO A 341 26.73 24.10 -18.74
CA PRO A 341 26.73 22.67 -19.00
C PRO A 341 27.75 22.39 -20.11
N ALA A 342 28.67 21.47 -19.87
CA ALA A 342 29.78 21.20 -20.78
C ALA A 342 29.23 20.84 -22.17
N ALA A 343 29.47 21.72 -23.15
CA ALA A 343 28.88 21.64 -24.50
C ALA A 343 29.52 20.54 -25.39
N GLY A 344 29.69 19.34 -24.83
CA GLY A 344 29.92 18.12 -25.60
C GLY A 344 28.63 17.76 -26.34
N THR A 345 28.59 18.07 -27.64
CA THR A 345 27.40 17.91 -28.48
C THR A 345 27.09 16.43 -28.77
N TRP A 346 26.43 15.77 -27.83
CA TRP A 346 25.78 14.47 -28.05
C TRP A 346 24.44 14.63 -28.77
N HIS A 347 24.47 15.22 -29.97
CA HIS A 347 23.32 15.22 -30.87
C HIS A 347 23.17 13.83 -31.50
N ALA A 348 22.04 13.18 -31.28
CA ALA A 348 21.63 12.04 -32.11
C ALA A 348 21.38 12.53 -33.54
N GLU A 349 22.11 12.00 -34.53
CA GLU A 349 21.89 12.30 -35.97
C GLU A 349 20.55 11.69 -36.46
N VAL A 350 19.44 12.38 -36.20
CA VAL A 350 18.25 12.23 -37.04
C VAL A 350 18.53 12.96 -38.36
N ARG A 351 18.94 12.19 -39.38
CA ARG A 351 19.19 12.72 -40.73
C ARG A 351 17.89 13.02 -41.45
N ASP A 352 17.55 14.30 -41.56
CA ASP A 352 16.70 14.82 -42.62
C ASP A 352 17.44 15.93 -43.40
N THR A 353 17.10 16.11 -44.68
CA THR A 353 17.95 16.80 -45.67
C THR A 353 17.18 17.84 -46.49
N SER A 354 17.04 19.06 -45.97
CA SER A 354 16.65 20.23 -46.79
C SER A 354 17.26 21.55 -46.29
N ARG A 355 17.22 22.58 -47.15
CA ARG A 355 18.17 23.72 -47.26
C ARG A 355 17.37 25.06 -47.34
N PRO A 356 17.96 26.27 -47.20
CA PRO A 356 18.53 26.87 -45.98
C PRO A 356 18.12 28.36 -45.72
N GLY A 357 18.55 28.94 -44.58
CA GLY A 357 18.55 30.40 -44.29
C GLY A 357 17.27 30.92 -43.60
N SER A 358 17.25 32.03 -42.85
CA SER A 358 18.24 33.03 -42.36
C SER A 358 17.60 33.74 -41.12
N GLY A 359 18.24 34.41 -40.16
CA GLY A 359 19.62 34.87 -40.01
C GLY A 359 19.69 36.36 -39.61
N SER A 360 19.61 36.71 -38.31
CA SER A 360 20.02 38.03 -37.75
C SER A 360 20.02 38.10 -36.21
N SER A 361 20.95 38.84 -35.63
CA SER A 361 21.12 39.17 -34.20
C SER A 361 20.73 40.62 -33.86
N VAL A 362 20.35 40.93 -32.61
CA VAL A 362 20.54 42.26 -31.94
C VAL A 362 20.70 42.04 -30.42
N SER A 363 21.40 42.96 -29.71
CA SER A 363 21.72 42.92 -28.28
C SER A 363 21.65 44.30 -27.60
N SER A 364 21.17 44.37 -26.35
CA SER A 364 21.34 45.49 -25.38
C SER A 364 20.84 45.02 -23.99
N THR A 365 21.44 45.19 -22.79
CA THR A 365 22.32 46.19 -22.14
C THR A 365 21.65 47.49 -21.67
N SER A 366 21.42 47.65 -20.34
CA SER A 366 21.90 48.77 -19.47
C SER A 366 21.11 48.93 -18.15
N GLU A 367 21.82 48.96 -17.01
CA GLU A 367 21.68 49.91 -15.84
C GLU A 367 20.34 50.05 -15.05
N SER A 368 20.27 50.66 -13.85
CA SER A 368 21.04 50.55 -12.57
C SER A 368 20.29 51.34 -11.46
N ASP A 369 20.88 51.51 -10.25
CA ASP A 369 20.54 52.50 -9.19
C ASP A 369 19.22 52.26 -8.38
N ASP A 370 18.99 52.66 -7.11
CA ASP A 370 19.79 52.95 -5.88
C ASP A 370 18.75 53.29 -4.73
N SER A 371 18.94 53.31 -3.39
CA SER A 371 19.75 52.63 -2.35
C SER A 371 19.23 53.05 -0.93
N ILE A 372 19.99 52.83 0.17
CA ILE A 372 19.92 53.54 1.50
C ILE A 372 18.68 53.21 2.41
N ASP A 373 18.74 53.01 3.75
CA ASP A 373 19.85 53.08 4.74
C ASP A 373 19.72 52.10 5.95
N ALA A 374 20.79 52.10 6.76
CA ALA A 374 21.18 51.47 8.03
C ALA A 374 20.17 51.46 9.24
N SER A 375 20.47 50.98 10.47
CA SER A 375 21.77 50.75 11.15
C SER A 375 21.76 49.80 12.38
N ALA A 376 22.92 49.16 12.65
CA ALA A 376 23.64 48.92 13.94
C ALA A 376 22.92 48.47 15.25
N SER A 377 23.52 47.68 16.19
CA SER A 377 24.73 46.82 16.20
C SER A 377 24.97 46.08 17.56
N SER A 378 25.66 44.91 17.52
CA SER A 378 26.69 44.42 18.50
C SER A 378 26.35 43.88 19.92
N GLY A 379 27.01 42.77 20.33
CA GLY A 379 27.17 42.24 21.71
C GLY A 379 26.22 41.07 22.07
N THR A 380 26.58 39.79 22.29
CA THR A 380 27.80 39.09 22.82
C THR A 380 28.13 39.46 24.29
N THR A 381 28.37 38.56 25.26
CA THR A 381 28.74 37.12 25.24
C THR A 381 28.34 36.33 26.53
N THR A 382 27.68 35.18 26.37
CA THR A 382 27.74 33.86 27.07
C THR A 382 28.05 33.65 28.60
N THR A 383 27.35 32.66 29.21
CA THR A 383 27.67 31.83 30.44
C THR A 383 27.59 32.48 31.85
N THR A 384 27.37 31.77 32.99
CA THR A 384 27.49 30.31 33.32
C THR A 384 26.55 29.82 34.47
N THR A 385 25.95 28.63 34.30
CA THR A 385 25.69 27.52 35.29
C THR A 385 25.07 27.68 36.72
N THR A 386 24.05 26.83 36.95
CA THR A 386 23.82 25.86 38.07
C THR A 386 23.13 26.18 39.42
N ALA A 387 22.25 25.23 39.80
CA ALA A 387 21.95 24.67 41.14
C ALA A 387 21.10 25.45 42.17
N LEU A 388 20.47 24.82 43.20
CA LEU A 388 19.69 23.56 43.33
C LEU A 388 19.18 23.45 44.79
N SER A 389 17.93 23.03 45.04
CA SER A 389 17.38 22.73 46.40
C SER A 389 17.24 23.97 47.32
N SER A 390 16.47 23.99 48.42
CA SER A 390 15.87 22.92 49.23
C SER A 390 14.60 23.38 49.99
N SER A 391 13.91 22.45 50.66
CA SER A 391 12.70 22.70 51.48
C SER A 391 13.04 22.90 52.96
N GLN A 392 12.26 23.71 53.70
CA GLN A 392 11.59 23.26 54.96
C GLN A 392 10.67 24.31 55.64
N THR A 393 9.80 23.77 56.49
CA THR A 393 8.89 24.33 57.50
C THR A 393 9.59 25.28 58.51
N SER A 394 8.92 26.07 59.40
CA SER A 394 7.66 25.80 60.13
C SER A 394 7.09 27.01 60.95
N LEU A 395 5.76 27.01 61.14
CA LEU A 395 4.99 27.30 62.39
C LEU A 395 4.88 28.69 63.06
N SER A 396 3.73 28.82 63.77
CA SER A 396 3.36 29.71 64.91
C SER A 396 2.86 31.14 64.62
N SER A 397 1.91 31.74 65.37
CA SER A 397 0.86 31.22 66.29
C SER A 397 -0.12 32.34 66.74
N SER A 398 -1.11 32.02 67.61
CA SER A 398 -2.10 32.91 68.28
C SER A 398 -3.30 33.38 67.42
N SER A 399 -4.47 33.74 67.97
CA SER A 399 -4.85 33.94 69.39
C SER A 399 -6.21 33.31 69.75
N SER A 400 -6.46 33.20 71.06
CA SER A 400 -7.67 32.73 71.75
C SER A 400 -8.92 33.59 71.53
N GLU A 401 -10.11 32.98 71.68
CA GLU A 401 -11.01 33.17 72.86
C GLU A 401 -12.15 32.14 72.85
N GLU A 402 -12.65 31.76 74.04
CA GLU A 402 -13.74 30.78 74.25
C GLU A 402 -14.89 31.45 75.01
N GLU A 403 -16.14 31.31 74.53
CA GLU A 403 -17.37 31.51 75.31
C GLU A 403 -18.35 30.35 75.04
N ALA A 404 -19.33 30.17 75.93
CA ALA A 404 -19.87 28.85 76.25
C ALA A 404 -21.06 28.34 75.40
N GLU A 405 -20.98 27.03 75.13
CA GLU A 405 -22.05 26.02 74.99
C GLU A 405 -23.53 26.45 74.93
N GLU A 406 -24.18 26.15 73.79
CA GLU A 406 -25.46 25.43 73.78
C GLU A 406 -25.32 24.18 72.89
N GLU A 407 -25.69 23.00 73.39
CA GLU A 407 -25.61 21.73 72.65
C GLU A 407 -26.74 21.59 71.61
N GLU A 408 -26.62 22.22 70.44
CA GLU A 408 -27.34 21.74 69.26
C GLU A 408 -26.51 20.68 68.53
N ALA A 409 -27.05 19.45 68.43
CA ALA A 409 -26.32 18.27 67.97
C ALA A 409 -25.91 18.36 66.48
N HIS A 410 -24.76 18.97 66.25
CA HIS A 410 -24.21 19.23 64.92
C HIS A 410 -24.00 17.92 64.16
N LYS A 411 -24.81 17.69 63.11
CA LYS A 411 -24.54 16.61 62.15
C LYS A 411 -23.11 16.79 61.62
N PRO A 412 -22.33 15.71 61.44
CA PRO A 412 -21.11 15.82 60.67
C PRO A 412 -21.44 16.41 59.29
N PRO A 413 -20.60 17.30 58.74
CA PRO A 413 -20.80 17.78 57.38
C PRO A 413 -20.88 16.56 56.43
N PRO A 414 -21.72 16.61 55.38
CA PRO A 414 -21.73 15.54 54.39
C PRO A 414 -20.29 15.36 53.86
N PRO A 415 -19.84 14.12 53.64
CA PRO A 415 -18.47 13.87 53.21
C PRO A 415 -18.19 14.70 51.96
N CYS A 416 -17.23 15.62 52.07
CA CYS A 416 -16.80 16.42 50.95
C CYS A 416 -16.12 15.46 49.98
N PHE A 417 -16.82 15.08 48.91
CA PHE A 417 -16.24 14.25 47.86
C PHE A 417 -15.06 15.02 47.27
N ASP A 418 -13.86 14.45 47.38
CA ASP A 418 -12.68 14.96 46.69
C ASP A 418 -13.00 15.18 45.21
N ALA A 419 -12.41 16.23 44.62
CA ALA A 419 -12.69 16.60 43.24
C ALA A 419 -12.50 15.37 42.31
N PRO A 420 -13.57 14.89 41.65
CA PRO A 420 -13.62 13.52 41.16
C PRO A 420 -12.51 13.27 40.14
N THR A 421 -11.77 12.17 40.35
CA THR A 421 -10.64 11.76 39.51
C THR A 421 -11.04 11.79 38.04
N LYS A 422 -10.38 12.65 37.26
CA LYS A 422 -10.65 12.77 35.82
C LYS A 422 -10.28 11.46 35.12
N LEU A 423 -11.30 10.66 34.81
CA LEU A 423 -11.13 9.43 34.05
C LEU A 423 -10.60 9.75 32.65
N GLY A 424 -9.50 9.10 32.28
CA GLY A 424 -8.96 9.16 30.92
C GLY A 424 -9.77 8.33 29.94
N ARG A 425 -9.53 8.53 28.63
CA ARG A 425 -10.27 7.85 27.56
C ARG A 425 -9.83 6.39 27.30
N ALA A 426 -8.76 5.90 27.93
CA ALA A 426 -8.17 4.59 27.63
C ALA A 426 -9.17 3.42 27.58
N ALA A 427 -10.22 3.44 28.42
CA ALA A 427 -11.25 2.40 28.41
C ALA A 427 -12.13 2.40 27.14
N ILE A 428 -12.42 3.56 26.55
CA ILE A 428 -13.25 3.68 25.35
C ILE A 428 -12.42 3.63 24.06
N ASP A 429 -11.16 4.04 24.12
CA ASP A 429 -10.25 4.01 22.97
C ASP A 429 -9.62 2.62 22.76
N ALA A 430 -9.29 1.85 23.80
CA ALA A 430 -8.61 0.55 23.64
C ALA A 430 -9.31 -0.47 22.69
N PRO A 431 -10.65 -0.62 22.67
CA PRO A 431 -11.32 -1.48 21.68
C PRO A 431 -11.29 -0.91 20.25
N ILE A 432 -11.23 0.43 20.12
CA ILE A 432 -11.12 1.14 18.84
C ILE A 432 -9.71 0.96 18.28
N ASP A 433 -8.69 1.17 19.12
CA ASP A 433 -7.28 1.01 18.77
C ASP A 433 -6.99 -0.45 18.38
N TYR A 434 -7.59 -1.42 19.08
CA TYR A 434 -7.46 -2.85 18.78
C TYR A 434 -7.97 -3.23 17.39
N VAL A 435 -9.17 -2.81 16.99
CA VAL A 435 -9.69 -3.10 15.64
C VAL A 435 -8.96 -2.29 14.56
N SER A 436 -8.57 -1.05 14.88
CA SER A 436 -7.87 -0.15 13.94
C SER A 436 -6.46 -0.65 13.62
N GLY A 437 -5.75 -1.23 14.60
CA GLY A 437 -4.42 -1.82 14.44
C GLY A 437 -4.38 -3.18 13.71
N MET A 438 -5.52 -3.73 13.30
CA MET A 438 -5.54 -4.99 12.52
C MET A 438 -5.30 -4.73 11.01
N PRO A 439 -4.50 -5.53 10.30
CA PRO A 439 -4.21 -5.34 8.87
C PRO A 439 -5.46 -5.16 7.99
N SER A 440 -5.53 -4.01 7.32
CA SER A 440 -6.62 -3.57 6.44
C SER A 440 -6.53 -4.18 5.04
N LYS A 441 -7.68 -4.25 4.34
CA LYS A 441 -7.77 -4.55 2.90
C LYS A 441 -8.05 -3.34 2.00
N GLY A 442 -8.06 -2.12 2.55
CA GLY A 442 -7.92 -0.84 1.82
C GLY A 442 -9.02 -0.41 0.85
N VAL A 443 -9.91 -1.32 0.44
CA VAL A 443 -10.88 -1.14 -0.66
C VAL A 443 -11.64 0.18 -0.60
N ARG A 444 -12.11 0.61 0.57
CA ARG A 444 -12.80 1.90 0.73
C ARG A 444 -11.88 3.09 0.49
N THR A 445 -10.67 3.09 1.05
CA THR A 445 -9.70 4.18 0.83
C THR A 445 -9.29 4.25 -0.65
N SER A 446 -9.04 3.10 -1.28
CA SER A 446 -8.81 3.02 -2.73
C SER A 446 -10.00 3.51 -3.56
N LEU A 447 -11.24 3.21 -3.15
CA LEU A 447 -12.45 3.71 -3.80
C LEU A 447 -12.65 5.21 -3.60
N ILE A 448 -12.38 5.75 -2.41
CA ILE A 448 -12.40 7.20 -2.15
C ILE A 448 -11.44 7.91 -3.10
N ASP A 449 -10.19 7.43 -3.19
CA ASP A 449 -9.19 8.03 -4.07
C ASP A 449 -9.60 7.90 -5.54
N ALA A 450 -9.95 6.69 -6.00
CA ALA A 450 -10.37 6.45 -7.38
C ALA A 450 -11.60 7.29 -7.78
N MET A 451 -12.62 7.40 -6.92
CA MET A 451 -13.76 8.30 -7.15
C MET A 451 -13.38 9.78 -7.10
N ASN A 452 -12.37 10.16 -6.31
CA ASN A 452 -11.92 11.54 -6.22
C ASN A 452 -11.21 12.04 -7.49
N GLN A 453 -10.76 11.13 -8.37
CA GLN A 453 -10.25 11.52 -9.68
C GLN A 453 -11.33 12.25 -10.51
N TRP A 454 -12.59 11.81 -10.40
CA TRP A 454 -13.75 12.47 -11.02
C TRP A 454 -14.34 13.59 -10.13
N CYS A 455 -14.53 13.36 -8.82
CA CYS A 455 -15.17 14.33 -7.92
C CYS A 455 -14.28 15.55 -7.58
N ARG A 456 -12.94 15.42 -7.65
CA ARG A 456 -11.94 16.48 -7.45
C ARG A 456 -12.12 17.29 -6.16
N VAL A 457 -12.51 16.61 -5.07
CA VAL A 457 -12.69 17.20 -3.74
C VAL A 457 -11.34 17.69 -3.17
N PRO A 458 -11.27 18.91 -2.61
CA PRO A 458 -10.08 19.44 -1.96
C PRO A 458 -9.55 18.56 -0.81
N SER A 459 -8.23 18.43 -0.71
CA SER A 459 -7.49 17.56 0.24
C SER A 459 -8.05 17.56 1.67
N ALA A 460 -8.16 18.74 2.29
CA ALA A 460 -8.62 18.88 3.67
C ALA A 460 -10.08 18.42 3.89
N GLN A 461 -10.91 18.48 2.86
CA GLN A 461 -12.30 18.03 2.87
C GLN A 461 -12.39 16.52 2.58
N LEU A 462 -11.60 16.02 1.62
CA LEU A 462 -11.46 14.59 1.34
C LEU A 462 -10.97 13.82 2.58
N GLY A 463 -10.00 14.37 3.30
CA GLY A 463 -9.51 13.82 4.56
C GLY A 463 -10.58 13.72 5.66
N ALA A 464 -11.56 14.63 5.67
CA ALA A 464 -12.72 14.52 6.57
C ALA A 464 -13.66 13.38 6.15
N VAL A 465 -13.94 13.21 4.85
CA VAL A 465 -14.73 12.07 4.34
C VAL A 465 -14.06 10.74 4.67
N LYS A 466 -12.73 10.62 4.46
CA LYS A 466 -11.94 9.44 4.85
C LYS A 466 -12.13 9.10 6.34
N ARG A 467 -11.83 10.05 7.25
CA ARG A 467 -11.99 9.84 8.70
C ARG A 467 -13.41 9.43 9.10
N VAL A 468 -14.45 10.01 8.49
CA VAL A 468 -15.85 9.66 8.78
C VAL A 468 -16.17 8.22 8.33
N VAL A 469 -15.78 7.84 7.12
CA VAL A 469 -16.00 6.48 6.58
C VAL A 469 -15.21 5.43 7.37
N ASP A 470 -13.97 5.71 7.76
CA ASP A 470 -13.13 4.78 8.51
C ASP A 470 -13.62 4.59 9.96
N VAL A 471 -14.02 5.69 10.63
CA VAL A 471 -14.63 5.65 11.98
C VAL A 471 -15.93 4.84 11.97
N LEU A 472 -16.80 5.04 10.99
CA LEU A 472 -18.05 4.30 10.86
C LEU A 472 -17.82 2.83 10.47
N HIS A 473 -16.83 2.54 9.63
CA HIS A 473 -16.50 1.15 9.31
C HIS A 473 -15.93 0.39 10.50
N ASN A 474 -15.00 0.99 11.26
CA ASN A 474 -14.46 0.34 12.46
C ASN A 474 -15.56 0.15 13.52
N SER A 475 -16.58 1.01 13.54
CA SER A 475 -17.80 0.76 14.31
C SER A 475 -18.62 -0.40 13.76
N SER A 476 -18.82 -0.50 12.45
CA SER A 476 -19.57 -1.61 11.84
C SER A 476 -18.91 -2.93 12.18
N LEU A 477 -17.58 -3.05 11.99
CA LEU A 477 -16.83 -4.27 12.30
C LEU A 477 -17.06 -4.77 13.73
N ILE A 478 -17.02 -3.87 14.72
CA ILE A 478 -17.21 -4.25 16.13
C ILE A 478 -18.67 -4.71 16.39
N LEU A 479 -19.65 -4.10 15.71
CA LEU A 479 -21.07 -4.48 15.86
C LEU A 479 -21.42 -5.74 15.08
N ASP A 480 -20.93 -5.88 13.84
CA ASP A 480 -21.01 -7.09 13.02
C ASP A 480 -20.40 -8.27 13.79
N ASP A 481 -19.16 -8.15 14.30
CA ASP A 481 -18.49 -9.15 15.15
C ASP A 481 -19.38 -9.68 16.30
N ILE A 482 -20.23 -8.83 16.89
CA ILE A 482 -21.09 -9.13 18.05
C ILE A 482 -22.45 -9.68 17.63
N GLN A 483 -22.99 -9.19 16.52
CA GLN A 483 -24.30 -9.61 15.99
C GLN A 483 -24.22 -10.98 15.31
N ASP A 484 -23.03 -11.34 14.82
CA ASP A 484 -22.74 -12.58 14.10
C ASP A 484 -22.07 -13.66 14.98
N ASP A 485 -21.74 -13.34 16.25
CA ASP A 485 -21.00 -14.19 17.21
C ASP A 485 -19.61 -14.63 16.68
N SER A 486 -18.98 -13.75 15.89
CA SER A 486 -17.70 -14.02 15.19
C SER A 486 -16.56 -14.30 16.17
N PRO A 487 -15.86 -15.45 16.07
CA PRO A 487 -14.71 -15.73 16.92
C PRO A 487 -13.46 -14.94 16.50
N MET A 488 -13.35 -14.54 15.22
CA MET A 488 -12.13 -13.99 14.65
C MET A 488 -12.38 -12.84 13.67
N ARG A 489 -11.47 -11.87 13.65
CA ARG A 489 -11.42 -10.77 12.68
C ARG A 489 -9.98 -10.58 12.21
N ARG A 490 -9.76 -10.58 10.89
CA ARG A 490 -8.42 -10.37 10.25
C ARG A 490 -7.32 -11.31 10.79
N GLY A 491 -7.67 -12.55 11.15
CA GLY A 491 -6.74 -13.55 11.70
C GLY A 491 -6.36 -13.32 13.17
N LYS A 492 -7.09 -12.46 13.88
CA LYS A 492 -7.00 -12.20 15.33
C LYS A 492 -8.34 -12.51 16.00
N THR A 493 -8.36 -12.58 17.32
CA THR A 493 -9.59 -12.69 18.13
C THR A 493 -10.52 -11.50 17.84
N ALA A 494 -11.83 -11.72 17.76
CA ALA A 494 -12.79 -10.63 17.61
C ALA A 494 -12.80 -9.70 18.82
N THR A 495 -13.07 -8.41 18.59
CA THR A 495 -12.91 -7.33 19.61
C THR A 495 -13.74 -7.59 20.87
N HIS A 496 -14.93 -8.15 20.71
CA HIS A 496 -15.87 -8.40 21.80
C HIS A 496 -15.44 -9.56 22.73
N LEU A 497 -14.61 -10.49 22.25
CA LEU A 497 -14.04 -11.57 23.07
C LEU A 497 -12.81 -11.10 23.87
N VAL A 498 -12.20 -9.98 23.48
CA VAL A 498 -11.06 -9.36 24.20
C VAL A 498 -11.54 -8.40 25.29
N PHE A 499 -12.53 -7.55 25.00
CA PHE A 499 -13.00 -6.50 25.92
C PHE A 499 -14.38 -6.76 26.54
N GLY A 500 -15.08 -7.82 26.12
CA GLY A 500 -16.48 -8.08 26.46
C GLY A 500 -17.45 -7.29 25.58
N ALA A 501 -18.55 -7.93 25.18
CA ALA A 501 -19.54 -7.34 24.26
C ALA A 501 -20.09 -5.98 24.72
N ALA A 502 -20.34 -5.79 26.03
CA ALA A 502 -20.85 -4.51 26.54
C ALA A 502 -19.87 -3.33 26.31
N GLN A 503 -18.56 -3.54 26.52
CA GLN A 503 -17.56 -2.50 26.30
C GLN A 503 -17.31 -2.24 24.82
N ALA A 504 -17.35 -3.30 24.01
CA ALA A 504 -17.21 -3.22 22.56
C ALA A 504 -18.40 -2.47 21.92
N ILE A 505 -19.65 -2.78 22.31
CA ILE A 505 -20.86 -2.04 21.91
C ILE A 505 -20.71 -0.55 22.27
N ASN A 506 -20.35 -0.22 23.52
CA ASN A 506 -20.19 1.16 23.95
C ASN A 506 -19.15 1.93 23.10
N SER A 507 -18.02 1.31 22.79
CA SER A 507 -16.96 1.93 21.99
C SER A 507 -17.37 2.11 20.52
N ALA A 508 -18.11 1.16 19.95
CA ALA A 508 -18.71 1.29 18.62
C ALA A 508 -19.81 2.37 18.55
N THR A 509 -20.71 2.42 19.53
CA THR A 509 -21.70 3.50 19.63
C THR A 509 -21.03 4.87 19.77
N PHE A 510 -19.90 4.96 20.47
CA PHE A 510 -19.11 6.19 20.54
C PHE A 510 -18.42 6.57 19.22
N LEU A 511 -18.02 5.61 18.38
CA LEU A 511 -17.53 5.90 17.03
C LEU A 511 -18.61 6.59 16.16
N HIS A 512 -19.88 6.22 16.28
CA HIS A 512 -20.97 6.97 15.62
C HIS A 512 -21.03 8.44 16.10
N VAL A 513 -20.91 8.67 17.41
CA VAL A 513 -20.84 10.04 17.98
C VAL A 513 -19.61 10.80 17.48
N ARG A 514 -18.46 10.11 17.28
CA ARG A 514 -17.26 10.70 16.67
C ARG A 514 -17.51 11.10 15.22
N ALA A 515 -18.14 10.24 14.41
CA ALA A 515 -18.47 10.54 13.01
C ALA A 515 -19.41 11.77 12.88
N VAL A 516 -20.47 11.82 13.70
CA VAL A 516 -21.36 12.99 13.78
C VAL A 516 -20.59 14.26 14.17
N ARG A 517 -19.62 14.17 15.09
CA ARG A 517 -18.76 15.31 15.47
C ARG A 517 -17.81 15.75 14.36
N GLU A 518 -17.19 14.84 13.61
CA GLU A 518 -16.33 15.18 12.47
C GLU A 518 -17.14 15.90 11.38
N VAL A 519 -18.32 15.39 11.02
CA VAL A 519 -19.20 16.04 10.04
C VAL A 519 -19.73 17.39 10.55
N HIS A 520 -20.16 17.48 11.81
CA HIS A 520 -20.59 18.75 12.41
C HIS A 520 -19.47 19.81 12.40
N ALA A 521 -18.20 19.41 12.58
CA ALA A 521 -17.06 20.32 12.55
C ALA A 521 -16.82 20.96 11.16
N THR A 522 -17.39 20.40 10.08
CA THR A 522 -17.36 21.02 8.75
C THR A 522 -18.30 22.22 8.60
N GLY A 523 -19.30 22.34 9.48
CA GLY A 523 -20.39 23.33 9.36
C GLY A 523 -21.40 23.04 8.23
N SER A 524 -21.21 21.99 7.42
CA SER A 524 -22.10 21.69 6.29
C SER A 524 -23.36 20.93 6.73
N ALA A 525 -24.50 21.61 6.70
CA ALA A 525 -25.81 20.99 6.92
C ALA A 525 -26.12 19.91 5.86
N ALA A 526 -25.63 20.06 4.63
CA ALA A 526 -25.81 19.07 3.57
C ALA A 526 -25.05 17.76 3.85
N LEU A 527 -23.82 17.84 4.38
CA LEU A 527 -23.09 16.64 4.82
C LEU A 527 -23.74 15.98 6.04
N MET A 528 -24.33 16.76 6.94
CA MET A 528 -25.08 16.20 8.09
C MET A 528 -26.35 15.47 7.63
N ALA A 529 -27.08 16.00 6.65
CA ALA A 529 -28.23 15.30 6.06
C ALA A 529 -27.80 13.96 5.42
N VAL A 530 -26.77 13.99 4.56
CA VAL A 530 -26.21 12.77 3.94
C VAL A 530 -25.74 11.76 4.99
N LEU A 531 -25.07 12.20 6.07
CA LEU A 531 -24.65 11.31 7.16
C LEU A 531 -25.84 10.61 7.82
N LEU A 532 -26.91 11.36 8.14
CA LEU A 532 -28.04 10.83 8.91
C LEU A 532 -28.93 9.91 8.07
N GLU A 533 -29.24 10.30 6.83
CA GLU A 533 -30.03 9.48 5.88
C GLU A 533 -29.36 8.12 5.62
N GLU A 534 -28.06 8.13 5.33
CA GLU A 534 -27.33 6.91 4.95
C GLU A 534 -27.02 6.02 6.17
N LEU A 535 -26.92 6.59 7.38
CA LEU A 535 -26.88 5.81 8.62
C LEU A 535 -28.23 5.16 8.93
N GLU A 536 -29.36 5.81 8.61
CA GLU A 536 -30.69 5.20 8.74
C GLU A 536 -30.84 4.02 7.76
N ASP A 537 -30.53 4.23 6.48
CA ASP A 537 -30.51 3.16 5.47
C ASP A 537 -29.64 1.96 5.88
N LEU A 538 -28.41 2.22 6.36
CA LEU A 538 -27.50 1.16 6.80
C LEU A 538 -28.11 0.32 7.94
N HIS A 539 -28.76 0.96 8.92
CA HIS A 539 -29.44 0.25 10.01
C HIS A 539 -30.69 -0.51 9.53
N VAL A 540 -31.45 0.02 8.57
CA VAL A 540 -32.58 -0.70 7.95
C VAL A 540 -32.06 -1.94 7.22
N GLY A 541 -30.99 -1.82 6.44
CA GLY A 541 -30.32 -2.96 5.78
C GLY A 541 -29.87 -4.03 6.77
N GLN A 542 -29.10 -3.64 7.80
CA GLN A 542 -28.67 -4.57 8.86
C GLN A 542 -29.84 -5.26 9.55
N SER A 543 -30.95 -4.53 9.79
CA SER A 543 -32.13 -5.08 10.47
C SER A 543 -32.76 -6.25 9.70
N TRP A 544 -32.73 -6.24 8.37
CA TRP A 544 -33.27 -7.32 7.53
C TRP A 544 -32.40 -8.58 7.55
N ASP A 545 -31.08 -8.42 7.42
CA ASP A 545 -30.10 -9.52 7.53
C ASP A 545 -30.26 -10.28 8.87
N LEU A 546 -30.29 -9.52 9.97
CA LEU A 546 -30.53 -10.08 11.32
C LEU A 546 -31.93 -10.67 11.47
N TYR A 547 -32.97 -10.02 10.94
CA TYR A 547 -34.34 -10.51 11.00
C TYR A 547 -34.50 -11.86 10.27
N TRP A 548 -33.90 -12.02 9.09
CA TRP A 548 -33.90 -13.27 8.34
C TRP A 548 -33.15 -14.36 9.10
N LYS A 549 -31.91 -14.09 9.56
CA LYS A 549 -31.11 -15.01 10.39
C LYS A 549 -31.89 -15.48 11.63
N TYR A 550 -32.50 -14.57 12.38
CA TYR A 550 -33.22 -14.88 13.62
C TYR A 550 -34.53 -15.66 13.40
N ASN A 551 -35.34 -15.26 12.42
CA ASN A 551 -36.64 -15.88 12.16
C ASN A 551 -36.55 -17.13 11.27
N LEU A 552 -35.37 -17.47 10.76
CA LEU A 552 -35.12 -18.55 9.79
C LEU A 552 -36.03 -18.46 8.55
N ARG A 553 -36.31 -17.22 8.11
CA ARG A 553 -36.99 -16.88 6.86
C ARG A 553 -35.93 -16.43 5.87
N TRP A 554 -35.64 -17.23 4.84
CA TRP A 554 -34.77 -16.79 3.75
C TRP A 554 -35.47 -15.71 2.89
N PRO A 555 -34.73 -14.73 2.36
CA PRO A 555 -35.24 -13.76 1.39
C PRO A 555 -35.27 -14.35 -0.02
N THR A 556 -36.00 -13.68 -0.91
CA THR A 556 -35.82 -13.78 -2.37
C THR A 556 -34.53 -13.08 -2.84
N GLU A 557 -34.07 -13.37 -4.07
CA GLU A 557 -32.91 -12.70 -4.69
C GLU A 557 -33.06 -11.16 -4.73
N ASP A 558 -34.25 -10.64 -5.03
CA ASP A 558 -34.56 -9.20 -5.04
C ASP A 558 -34.55 -8.58 -3.62
N GLU A 559 -35.11 -9.27 -2.61
CA GLU A 559 -35.04 -8.84 -1.21
C GLU A 559 -33.58 -8.78 -0.73
N TYR A 560 -32.76 -9.78 -1.08
CA TYR A 560 -31.33 -9.84 -0.73
C TYR A 560 -30.53 -8.69 -1.36
N PHE A 561 -30.70 -8.38 -2.65
CA PHE A 561 -30.03 -7.23 -3.25
C PHE A 561 -30.50 -5.89 -2.66
N SER A 562 -31.80 -5.76 -2.35
CA SER A 562 -32.34 -4.57 -1.70
C SER A 562 -31.73 -4.34 -0.30
N MET A 563 -31.52 -5.41 0.47
CA MET A 563 -30.79 -5.33 1.74
C MET A 563 -29.34 -4.89 1.54
N ILE A 564 -28.66 -5.38 0.50
CA ILE A 564 -27.27 -4.99 0.19
C ILE A 564 -27.16 -3.51 -0.16
N ASP A 565 -28.06 -2.98 -1.00
CA ASP A 565 -28.06 -1.56 -1.40
C ASP A 565 -28.29 -0.61 -0.20
N LEU A 566 -28.91 -1.09 0.87
CA LEU A 566 -29.08 -0.39 2.13
C LEU A 566 -27.86 -0.57 3.06
N LYS A 567 -27.49 -1.82 3.40
CA LYS A 567 -26.39 -2.16 4.34
C LYS A 567 -25.02 -1.74 3.81
N THR A 568 -24.54 -2.40 2.76
CA THR A 568 -23.21 -2.17 2.17
C THR A 568 -23.24 -0.98 1.21
N GLY A 569 -24.37 -0.80 0.52
CA GLY A 569 -24.60 0.31 -0.40
C GLY A 569 -24.75 1.66 0.28
N GLY A 570 -25.34 1.75 1.48
CA GLY A 570 -25.43 2.99 2.23
C GLY A 570 -24.04 3.57 2.56
N LEU A 571 -23.09 2.73 3.00
CA LEU A 571 -21.72 3.18 3.30
C LEU A 571 -20.99 3.73 2.05
N PHE A 572 -21.17 3.10 0.89
CA PHE A 572 -20.57 3.56 -0.37
C PHE A 572 -21.33 4.75 -1.01
N ARG A 573 -22.64 4.83 -0.82
CA ARG A 573 -23.49 5.93 -1.29
C ARG A 573 -23.27 7.19 -0.45
N MET A 574 -23.16 7.07 0.87
CA MET A 574 -22.73 8.14 1.78
C MET A 574 -21.40 8.76 1.34
N LEU A 575 -20.37 7.93 1.11
CA LEU A 575 -19.06 8.31 0.61
C LEU A 575 -19.19 9.18 -0.67
N VAL A 576 -19.92 8.68 -1.67
CA VAL A 576 -20.13 9.38 -2.95
C VAL A 576 -20.93 10.66 -2.79
N ARG A 577 -22.02 10.65 -2.01
CA ARG A 577 -22.88 11.82 -1.77
C ARG A 577 -22.12 12.92 -1.02
N MET A 578 -21.32 12.55 -0.01
CA MET A 578 -20.44 13.50 0.70
C MET A 578 -19.40 14.11 -0.25
N MET A 579 -18.80 13.31 -1.12
CA MET A 579 -17.85 13.82 -2.12
C MET A 579 -18.53 14.72 -3.17
N ARG A 580 -19.75 14.40 -3.63
CA ARG A 580 -20.54 15.27 -4.53
C ARG A 580 -20.90 16.61 -3.86
N VAL A 581 -21.20 16.62 -2.56
CA VAL A 581 -21.46 17.85 -1.76
C VAL A 581 -20.19 18.69 -1.53
N LEU A 582 -19.00 18.09 -1.66
CA LEU A 582 -17.70 18.75 -1.47
C LEU A 582 -16.93 18.99 -2.78
N ALA A 583 -17.48 18.59 -3.92
CA ALA A 583 -16.89 18.82 -5.22
C ALA A 583 -16.94 20.32 -5.59
N PRO A 584 -15.90 20.88 -6.22
CA PRO A 584 -15.92 22.26 -6.67
C PRO A 584 -16.90 22.44 -7.85
N GLU A 585 -17.68 23.52 -7.81
CA GLU A 585 -18.51 23.96 -8.95
C GLU A 585 -17.66 24.12 -10.23
N PRO A 586 -18.12 23.64 -11.40
CA PRO A 586 -17.33 23.66 -12.63
C PRO A 586 -17.09 25.10 -13.10
N ALA A 587 -15.81 25.51 -13.08
CA ALA A 587 -15.36 26.84 -13.45
C ALA A 587 -15.57 27.13 -14.96
N GLY A 588 -16.77 27.63 -15.31
CA GLY A 588 -17.10 28.04 -16.67
C GLY A 588 -18.60 28.14 -16.99
N GLY A 589 -19.48 27.54 -16.18
CA GLY A 589 -20.94 27.61 -16.38
C GLY A 589 -21.50 26.83 -17.57
N GLU A 590 -20.66 26.32 -18.48
CA GLU A 590 -21.06 25.34 -19.49
C GLU A 590 -21.18 23.93 -18.87
N THR A 591 -22.39 23.54 -18.47
CA THR A 591 -22.74 22.16 -18.12
C THR A 591 -22.71 21.26 -19.36
N LYS A 592 -21.51 20.84 -19.77
CA LYS A 592 -21.27 19.82 -20.80
C LYS A 592 -20.95 18.44 -20.24
N GLY A 593 -20.48 18.35 -19.00
CA GLY A 593 -20.63 17.13 -18.21
C GLY A 593 -22.07 17.01 -17.74
N GLY A 594 -22.69 15.84 -17.94
CA GLY A 594 -23.93 15.51 -17.25
C GLY A 594 -23.69 15.46 -15.74
N GLU A 595 -24.76 15.59 -14.94
CA GLU A 595 -24.66 15.39 -13.50
C GLU A 595 -23.95 14.05 -13.21
N PHE A 596 -22.93 14.06 -12.33
CA PHE A 596 -22.10 12.88 -12.06
C PHE A 596 -22.86 11.84 -11.24
N ALA A 597 -23.79 11.16 -11.92
CA ALA A 597 -24.64 10.11 -11.43
C ALA A 597 -23.91 8.76 -11.59
N CYS A 598 -23.13 8.43 -10.57
CA CYS A 598 -22.49 7.12 -10.39
C CYS A 598 -23.29 6.23 -9.41
N ASP A 599 -24.55 6.54 -9.15
CA ASP A 599 -25.38 5.81 -8.17
C ASP A 599 -25.63 4.36 -8.62
N ALA A 600 -25.68 4.13 -9.94
CA ALA A 600 -25.68 2.78 -10.54
C ALA A 600 -24.35 2.04 -10.30
N LEU A 601 -23.21 2.71 -10.53
CA LEU A 601 -21.88 2.17 -10.20
C LEU A 601 -21.78 1.77 -8.73
N VAL A 602 -22.25 2.63 -7.82
CA VAL A 602 -22.27 2.38 -6.37
C VAL A 602 -23.08 1.13 -6.03
N SER A 603 -24.32 1.00 -6.54
CA SER A 603 -25.16 -0.18 -6.30
C SER A 603 -24.49 -1.46 -6.84
N MET A 604 -23.99 -1.43 -8.09
CA MET A 604 -23.34 -2.60 -8.69
C MET A 604 -22.07 -3.02 -7.94
N VAL A 605 -21.20 -2.07 -7.57
CA VAL A 605 -20.02 -2.33 -6.73
C VAL A 605 -20.42 -2.89 -5.36
N SER A 606 -21.48 -2.38 -4.74
CA SER A 606 -21.97 -2.84 -3.43
C SER A 606 -22.47 -4.29 -3.48
N ARG A 607 -23.30 -4.61 -4.49
CA ARG A 607 -23.81 -5.96 -4.75
C ARG A 607 -22.68 -6.94 -5.07
N PHE A 608 -21.76 -6.55 -5.95
CA PHE A 608 -20.56 -7.33 -6.24
C PHE A 608 -19.72 -7.60 -4.97
N PHE A 609 -19.49 -6.58 -4.14
CA PHE A 609 -18.67 -6.71 -2.94
C PHE A 609 -19.28 -7.67 -1.90
N GLN A 610 -20.60 -7.62 -1.67
CA GLN A 610 -21.26 -8.54 -0.73
C GLN A 610 -21.33 -9.98 -1.28
N VAL A 611 -21.76 -10.17 -2.52
CA VAL A 611 -21.82 -11.52 -3.15
C VAL A 611 -20.42 -12.14 -3.20
N ARG A 612 -19.36 -11.32 -3.29
CA ARG A 612 -17.97 -11.76 -3.24
C ARG A 612 -17.51 -12.13 -1.83
N ASP A 613 -17.90 -11.40 -0.78
CA ASP A 613 -17.63 -11.77 0.62
C ASP A 613 -18.27 -13.14 0.92
N ASP A 614 -19.55 -13.28 0.58
CA ASP A 614 -20.35 -14.51 0.69
C ASP A 614 -19.71 -15.70 -0.07
N TYR A 615 -19.25 -15.48 -1.32
CA TYR A 615 -18.57 -16.51 -2.12
C TYR A 615 -17.21 -16.91 -1.53
N LEU A 616 -16.42 -15.94 -1.07
CA LEU A 616 -15.08 -16.21 -0.54
C LEU A 616 -15.11 -16.86 0.85
N ASN A 617 -16.12 -16.58 1.69
CA ASN A 617 -16.30 -17.26 2.98
C ASN A 617 -16.42 -18.80 2.78
N LEU A 618 -17.12 -19.23 1.73
CA LEU A 618 -17.39 -20.64 1.45
C LEU A 618 -16.40 -21.30 0.46
N ASN A 619 -15.71 -20.54 -0.39
CA ASN A 619 -14.81 -21.08 -1.44
C ASN A 619 -13.30 -20.86 -1.17
N SER A 620 -12.88 -19.93 -0.30
CA SER A 620 -11.45 -19.56 -0.15
C SER A 620 -10.83 -19.94 1.19
N ARG A 621 -9.78 -20.76 1.14
CA ARG A 621 -8.98 -21.16 2.32
C ARG A 621 -8.21 -19.99 2.95
N GLU A 622 -7.72 -19.04 2.15
CA GLU A 622 -7.05 -17.84 2.66
C GLU A 622 -8.06 -16.92 3.37
N TYR A 623 -9.27 -16.80 2.85
CA TYR A 623 -10.32 -16.02 3.49
C TYR A 623 -10.78 -16.67 4.80
N GLY A 624 -10.93 -17.99 4.79
CA GLY A 624 -11.26 -18.78 5.98
C GLY A 624 -10.21 -18.75 7.09
N SER A 625 -8.95 -18.39 6.82
CA SER A 625 -7.95 -18.16 7.88
C SER A 625 -8.00 -16.74 8.48
N GLN A 626 -8.74 -15.83 7.87
CA GLN A 626 -8.86 -14.42 8.29
C GLN A 626 -10.18 -14.11 9.01
N LYS A 627 -11.28 -14.75 8.61
CA LYS A 627 -12.61 -14.66 9.23
C LYS A 627 -12.94 -15.88 10.10
N GLY A 628 -12.80 -17.07 9.51
CA GLY A 628 -13.21 -18.34 10.10
C GLY A 628 -13.62 -19.29 8.98
N TRP A 629 -13.48 -20.60 9.17
CA TRP A 629 -13.79 -21.54 8.09
C TRP A 629 -15.30 -21.72 7.92
N CYS A 630 -15.84 -21.14 6.85
CA CYS A 630 -17.28 -21.12 6.53
C CYS A 630 -18.12 -20.52 7.68
N GLU A 631 -17.68 -19.36 8.19
CA GLU A 631 -18.31 -18.59 9.27
C GLU A 631 -19.74 -18.14 8.93
N ASP A 632 -20.02 -17.83 7.65
CA ASP A 632 -21.37 -17.54 7.15
C ASP A 632 -22.38 -18.67 7.52
N LEU A 633 -21.92 -19.92 7.73
CA LEU A 633 -22.76 -21.05 8.18
C LEU A 633 -22.88 -21.16 9.71
N ASP A 634 -21.93 -20.62 10.48
CA ASP A 634 -22.01 -20.48 11.94
C ASP A 634 -23.04 -19.43 12.35
N GLU A 635 -23.13 -18.34 11.59
CA GLU A 635 -24.20 -17.35 11.67
C GLU A 635 -25.58 -17.95 11.30
N GLY A 636 -25.60 -18.93 10.38
CA GLY A 636 -26.81 -19.34 9.66
C GLY A 636 -27.28 -18.30 8.65
N LYS A 637 -26.35 -17.56 8.04
CA LYS A 637 -26.57 -16.47 7.10
C LYS A 637 -27.22 -16.95 5.81
N PHE A 638 -28.16 -16.17 5.28
CA PHE A 638 -28.75 -16.41 3.97
C PHE A 638 -27.93 -15.73 2.88
N SER A 639 -26.73 -16.23 2.65
CA SER A 639 -25.87 -15.79 1.55
C SER A 639 -26.46 -16.17 0.19
N TYR A 640 -26.01 -15.50 -0.89
CA TYR A 640 -26.51 -15.75 -2.26
C TYR A 640 -26.54 -17.24 -2.64
N LEU A 641 -25.49 -17.99 -2.26
CA LEU A 641 -25.36 -19.41 -2.57
C LEU A 641 -26.46 -20.23 -1.88
N VAL A 642 -26.76 -19.89 -0.62
CA VAL A 642 -27.82 -20.51 0.18
C VAL A 642 -29.18 -20.18 -0.45
N ILE A 643 -29.48 -18.91 -0.71
CA ILE A 643 -30.75 -18.47 -1.34
C ILE A 643 -30.99 -19.24 -2.65
N HIS A 644 -30.03 -19.22 -3.58
CA HIS A 644 -30.13 -19.96 -4.84
C HIS A 644 -30.36 -21.47 -4.63
N CYS A 645 -29.76 -22.09 -3.62
CA CYS A 645 -29.98 -23.51 -3.31
C CYS A 645 -31.39 -23.76 -2.77
N LEU A 646 -31.85 -22.92 -1.84
CA LEU A 646 -33.20 -23.00 -1.27
C LEU A 646 -34.26 -22.81 -2.36
N GLU A 647 -34.09 -21.86 -3.27
CA GLU A 647 -35.05 -21.61 -4.35
C GLU A 647 -35.03 -22.72 -5.41
N THR A 648 -33.87 -23.00 -6.02
CA THR A 648 -33.76 -23.92 -7.17
C THR A 648 -33.88 -25.40 -6.81
N SER A 649 -33.52 -25.80 -5.58
CA SER A 649 -33.34 -27.21 -5.22
C SER A 649 -34.18 -27.66 -4.00
N PRO A 650 -35.50 -27.91 -4.20
CA PRO A 650 -36.40 -28.39 -3.13
C PRO A 650 -35.89 -29.62 -2.36
N ARG A 651 -35.11 -30.52 -3.01
CA ARG A 651 -34.48 -31.70 -2.38
C ARG A 651 -33.50 -31.34 -1.25
N PHE A 652 -32.84 -30.19 -1.34
CA PHE A 652 -31.87 -29.73 -0.34
C PHE A 652 -32.45 -28.68 0.61
N ARG A 653 -33.46 -27.91 0.18
CA ARG A 653 -34.16 -26.88 0.96
C ARG A 653 -34.43 -27.30 2.41
N ASP A 654 -35.18 -28.40 2.60
CA ASP A 654 -35.55 -28.85 3.95
C ASP A 654 -34.37 -29.38 4.77
N ARG A 655 -33.27 -29.78 4.12
CA ARG A 655 -32.05 -30.25 4.77
C ARG A 655 -31.21 -29.09 5.29
N VAL A 656 -30.94 -28.09 4.44
CA VAL A 656 -30.22 -26.86 4.80
C VAL A 656 -30.99 -26.11 5.89
N MET A 657 -32.31 -25.91 5.71
CA MET A 657 -33.17 -25.31 6.73
C MET A 657 -33.27 -26.19 7.99
N GLY A 658 -33.17 -27.51 7.88
CA GLY A 658 -33.08 -28.42 9.03
C GLY A 658 -31.82 -28.20 9.86
N LEU A 659 -30.66 -28.09 9.21
CA LEU A 659 -29.38 -27.81 9.86
C LEU A 659 -29.35 -26.41 10.50
N PHE A 660 -29.87 -25.39 9.82
CA PHE A 660 -29.99 -24.03 10.37
C PHE A 660 -30.94 -23.98 11.59
N ARG A 661 -32.05 -24.74 11.59
CA ARG A 661 -32.93 -24.88 12.78
C ARG A 661 -32.22 -25.57 13.95
N GLN A 662 -31.44 -26.62 13.71
CA GLN A 662 -30.68 -27.30 14.76
C GLN A 662 -29.59 -26.40 15.35
N ARG A 663 -28.89 -25.62 14.51
CA ARG A 663 -27.95 -24.56 14.93
C ARG A 663 -28.63 -23.54 15.86
N ALA A 664 -29.76 -22.97 15.45
CA ALA A 664 -30.51 -21.99 16.24
C ALA A 664 -31.06 -22.58 17.56
N ALA A 665 -31.50 -23.84 17.56
CA ALA A 665 -31.94 -24.53 18.78
C ALA A 665 -30.77 -24.77 19.76
N ALA A 666 -29.59 -25.13 19.25
CA ALA A 666 -28.39 -25.26 20.06
C ALA A 666 -27.94 -23.90 20.65
N ALA A 667 -28.03 -22.81 19.87
CA ALA A 667 -27.76 -21.45 20.34
C ALA A 667 -28.70 -21.03 21.48
N ALA A 668 -30.02 -21.23 21.30
CA ALA A 668 -31.00 -20.92 22.34
C ALA A 668 -30.82 -21.77 23.62
N ALA A 669 -30.41 -23.04 23.48
CA ALA A 669 -30.11 -23.90 24.62
C ALA A 669 -28.82 -23.49 25.35
N ALA A 670 -27.77 -23.11 24.61
CA ALA A 670 -26.51 -22.67 25.16
C ALA A 670 -26.66 -21.35 25.95
N ALA A 671 -27.41 -20.38 25.41
CA ALA A 671 -27.69 -19.10 26.08
C ALA A 671 -28.49 -19.22 27.40
N GLY A 672 -29.14 -20.36 27.65
CA GLY A 672 -29.75 -20.69 28.96
C GLY A 672 -28.77 -21.24 30.00
N ALA A 673 -27.53 -21.53 29.60
CA ALA A 673 -26.41 -21.93 30.44
C ALA A 673 -25.29 -20.87 30.39
N SER A 674 -24.28 -20.98 31.24
CA SER A 674 -23.11 -20.08 31.24
C SER A 674 -22.07 -20.50 30.20
N SER A 675 -22.49 -20.79 28.97
CA SER A 675 -21.67 -21.31 27.88
C SER A 675 -22.14 -20.73 26.54
N SER A 676 -21.23 -20.18 25.74
CA SER A 676 -21.54 -19.83 24.35
C SER A 676 -21.91 -21.08 23.54
N SER A 677 -22.74 -20.91 22.51
CA SER A 677 -22.91 -21.94 21.50
C SER A 677 -21.64 -22.07 20.69
N GLY A 678 -21.07 -23.27 20.64
CA GLY A 678 -20.00 -23.57 19.70
C GLY A 678 -20.47 -23.43 18.25
N PRO A 679 -19.52 -23.23 17.30
CA PRO A 679 -19.81 -23.13 15.88
C PRO A 679 -20.55 -24.36 15.33
N MET A 680 -21.16 -24.21 14.15
CA MET A 680 -21.81 -25.31 13.44
C MET A 680 -20.81 -26.46 13.23
N PRO A 681 -21.14 -27.70 13.64
CA PRO A 681 -20.23 -28.84 13.53
C PRO A 681 -19.70 -29.01 12.11
N SER A 682 -18.39 -29.25 11.96
CA SER A 682 -17.70 -29.27 10.66
C SER A 682 -18.33 -30.22 9.64
N VAL A 683 -18.92 -31.34 10.11
CA VAL A 683 -19.66 -32.29 9.26
C VAL A 683 -20.93 -31.66 8.65
N ALA A 684 -21.65 -30.82 9.38
CA ALA A 684 -22.81 -30.10 8.87
C ALA A 684 -22.41 -29.00 7.88
N LYS A 685 -21.28 -28.30 8.12
CA LYS A 685 -20.69 -27.36 7.16
C LYS A 685 -20.34 -28.04 5.84
N VAL A 686 -19.58 -29.14 5.87
CA VAL A 686 -19.27 -29.96 4.69
C VAL A 686 -20.55 -30.36 3.95
N GLN A 687 -21.54 -30.90 4.67
CA GLN A 687 -22.80 -31.35 4.07
C GLN A 687 -23.60 -30.21 3.41
N ILE A 688 -23.60 -28.99 3.97
CA ILE A 688 -24.23 -27.84 3.30
C ILE A 688 -23.45 -27.48 2.02
N ILE A 689 -22.12 -27.42 2.09
CA ILE A 689 -21.26 -27.10 0.93
C ILE A 689 -21.45 -28.14 -0.19
N GLU A 690 -21.53 -29.43 0.13
CA GLU A 690 -21.88 -30.50 -0.81
C GLU A 690 -23.24 -30.25 -1.48
N TYR A 691 -24.28 -29.86 -0.72
CA TYR A 691 -25.58 -29.50 -1.29
C TYR A 691 -25.53 -28.22 -2.15
N LEU A 692 -24.70 -27.24 -1.81
CA LEU A 692 -24.47 -26.04 -2.63
C LEU A 692 -23.76 -26.38 -3.96
N HIS A 693 -22.89 -27.40 -3.97
CA HIS A 693 -22.31 -27.93 -5.21
C HIS A 693 -23.31 -28.77 -6.02
N GLU A 694 -24.07 -29.69 -5.40
CA GLU A 694 -25.12 -30.47 -6.09
C GLU A 694 -26.24 -29.58 -6.67
N ALA A 695 -26.56 -28.46 -6.01
CA ALA A 695 -27.51 -27.44 -6.51
C ALA A 695 -26.93 -26.52 -7.59
N GLY A 696 -25.63 -26.57 -7.87
CA GLY A 696 -24.95 -25.65 -8.78
C GLY A 696 -24.85 -24.20 -8.27
N SER A 697 -25.11 -23.93 -6.98
CA SER A 697 -25.09 -22.57 -6.40
C SER A 697 -23.74 -21.88 -6.53
N PHE A 698 -22.63 -22.61 -6.41
CA PHE A 698 -21.30 -22.02 -6.66
C PHE A 698 -21.12 -21.62 -8.13
N ASP A 699 -21.56 -22.45 -9.09
CA ASP A 699 -21.51 -22.11 -10.53
C ASP A 699 -22.47 -20.95 -10.88
N ALA A 700 -23.59 -20.80 -10.17
CA ALA A 700 -24.49 -19.66 -10.31
C ALA A 700 -23.87 -18.37 -9.74
N CYS A 701 -23.40 -18.41 -8.49
CA CYS A 701 -22.77 -17.27 -7.81
C CYS A 701 -21.53 -16.76 -8.56
N TRP A 702 -20.66 -17.68 -9.02
CA TRP A 702 -19.50 -17.30 -9.83
C TRP A 702 -19.93 -16.62 -11.15
N ARG A 703 -20.96 -17.13 -11.84
CA ARG A 703 -21.49 -16.47 -13.06
C ARG A 703 -22.15 -15.11 -12.79
N LEU A 704 -22.77 -14.92 -11.63
CA LEU A 704 -23.27 -13.61 -11.19
C LEU A 704 -22.10 -12.64 -10.96
N LEU A 705 -21.07 -13.06 -10.23
CA LEU A 705 -19.88 -12.22 -9.96
C LEU A 705 -19.11 -11.86 -11.23
N VAL A 706 -18.98 -12.79 -12.19
CA VAL A 706 -18.41 -12.52 -13.51
C VAL A 706 -19.20 -11.43 -14.23
N ARG A 707 -20.53 -11.53 -14.25
CA ARG A 707 -21.42 -10.56 -14.91
C ARG A 707 -21.37 -9.20 -14.22
N LEU A 708 -21.48 -9.15 -12.89
CA LEU A 708 -21.38 -7.90 -12.14
C LEU A 708 -20.03 -7.20 -12.37
N GLU A 709 -18.92 -7.94 -12.50
CA GLU A 709 -17.64 -7.34 -12.87
C GLU A 709 -17.66 -6.76 -14.30
N ASP A 710 -18.30 -7.43 -15.26
CA ASP A 710 -18.45 -6.93 -16.64
C ASP A 710 -19.40 -5.71 -16.72
N ASP A 711 -20.49 -5.71 -15.93
CA ASP A 711 -21.45 -4.60 -15.83
C ASP A 711 -20.80 -3.35 -15.17
N ILE A 712 -20.00 -3.54 -14.11
CA ILE A 712 -19.21 -2.47 -13.47
C ILE A 712 -18.13 -1.93 -14.43
N GLU A 713 -17.42 -2.81 -15.15
CA GLU A 713 -16.42 -2.42 -16.15
C GLU A 713 -17.05 -1.58 -17.28
N GLY A 714 -18.28 -1.90 -17.71
CA GLY A 714 -19.04 -1.11 -18.66
C GLY A 714 -19.49 0.26 -18.12
N GLU A 715 -19.95 0.31 -16.86
CA GLU A 715 -20.38 1.54 -16.21
C GLU A 715 -19.21 2.50 -15.91
N ILE A 716 -18.03 1.98 -15.54
CA ILE A 716 -16.81 2.80 -15.44
C ILE A 716 -16.54 3.47 -16.79
N ARG A 717 -16.55 2.71 -17.90
CA ARG A 717 -16.30 3.24 -19.25
C ARG A 717 -17.34 4.29 -19.67
N ARG A 718 -18.62 4.08 -19.34
CA ARG A 718 -19.67 5.09 -19.55
C ARG A 718 -19.40 6.39 -18.77
N LEU A 719 -18.84 6.30 -17.57
CA LEU A 719 -18.46 7.46 -16.77
C LEU A 719 -17.16 8.13 -17.28
N GLU A 720 -16.19 7.36 -17.79
CA GLU A 720 -15.01 7.90 -18.49
C GLU A 720 -15.45 8.69 -19.75
N GLU A 721 -16.33 8.13 -20.57
CA GLU A 721 -16.91 8.81 -21.74
C GLU A 721 -17.71 10.06 -21.37
N ALA A 722 -18.50 10.02 -20.30
CA ALA A 722 -19.33 11.14 -19.86
C ALA A 722 -18.55 12.27 -19.15
N THR A 723 -17.40 11.97 -18.56
CA THR A 723 -16.51 12.95 -17.90
C THR A 723 -15.38 13.45 -18.81
N GLY A 724 -15.05 12.70 -19.86
CA GLY A 724 -13.85 12.91 -20.67
C GLY A 724 -12.55 12.52 -19.95
N GLU A 725 -12.61 11.76 -18.86
CA GLU A 725 -11.44 11.36 -18.07
C GLU A 725 -11.42 9.87 -17.70
N GLU A 726 -10.40 9.16 -18.22
CA GLU A 726 -10.03 7.80 -17.83
C GLU A 726 -9.79 7.65 -16.32
N ASN A 727 -10.29 6.57 -15.71
CA ASN A 727 -10.13 6.21 -14.32
C ASN A 727 -9.46 4.84 -14.15
N PRO A 728 -8.13 4.74 -14.39
CA PRO A 728 -7.40 3.48 -14.25
C PRO A 728 -7.35 2.98 -12.79
N GLN A 729 -7.61 3.85 -11.81
CA GLN A 729 -7.69 3.43 -10.39
C GLN A 729 -8.94 2.58 -10.13
N MET A 730 -10.10 2.95 -10.68
CA MET A 730 -11.31 2.12 -10.62
C MET A 730 -11.12 0.78 -11.33
N HIS A 731 -10.52 0.78 -12.54
CA HIS A 731 -10.21 -0.46 -13.25
C HIS A 731 -9.24 -1.36 -12.46
N LEU A 732 -8.16 -0.81 -11.90
CA LEU A 732 -7.23 -1.60 -11.07
C LEU A 732 -7.91 -2.17 -9.83
N LEU A 733 -8.73 -1.38 -9.13
CA LEU A 733 -9.49 -1.84 -7.96
C LEU A 733 -10.43 -2.99 -8.32
N LEU A 734 -11.12 -2.90 -9.45
CA LEU A 734 -11.98 -3.97 -9.96
C LEU A 734 -11.19 -5.24 -10.31
N LYS A 735 -10.01 -5.12 -10.95
CA LYS A 735 -9.16 -6.29 -11.28
C LYS A 735 -8.50 -6.92 -10.05
N LEU A 736 -8.14 -6.13 -9.03
CA LEU A 736 -7.69 -6.64 -7.73
C LEU A 736 -8.78 -7.37 -6.95
N LEU A 737 -10.06 -7.05 -7.22
CA LEU A 737 -11.22 -7.74 -6.66
C LEU A 737 -11.77 -8.86 -7.58
N SER A 738 -11.26 -9.05 -8.80
CA SER A 738 -11.78 -10.04 -9.73
C SER A 738 -11.72 -11.47 -9.17
N VAL A 739 -12.78 -12.25 -9.39
CA VAL A 739 -12.84 -13.70 -9.11
C VAL A 739 -12.93 -14.53 -10.40
N LYS A 740 -12.65 -13.94 -11.57
CA LYS A 740 -12.73 -14.62 -12.88
C LYS A 740 -11.75 -15.80 -13.01
N ASN A 741 -10.66 -15.78 -12.24
CA ASN A 741 -9.72 -16.89 -12.12
C ASN A 741 -10.12 -17.91 -11.03
N ASP A 742 -10.85 -17.48 -10.00
CA ASP A 742 -11.24 -18.26 -8.81
C ASP A 742 -12.53 -19.07 -9.05
N LYS A 743 -12.51 -19.93 -10.08
CA LYS A 743 -13.62 -20.82 -10.41
C LYS A 743 -13.98 -21.75 -9.22
N PRO A 744 -15.26 -22.16 -9.09
CA PRO A 744 -15.69 -23.09 -8.06
C PRO A 744 -14.82 -24.34 -7.98
N ASN A 745 -14.28 -24.63 -6.79
CA ASN A 745 -13.60 -25.89 -6.55
C ASN A 745 -14.62 -27.04 -6.64
N LYS A 746 -14.35 -28.07 -7.44
CA LYS A 746 -15.20 -29.27 -7.58
C LYS A 746 -14.53 -30.54 -7.04
N GLY A 747 -13.42 -30.39 -6.33
CA GLY A 747 -12.83 -31.44 -5.50
C GLY A 747 -13.57 -31.62 -4.17
N PRO A 748 -13.17 -32.59 -3.34
CA PRO A 748 -13.75 -32.79 -2.02
C PRO A 748 -13.53 -31.58 -1.10
N VAL A 749 -14.48 -31.31 -0.21
CA VAL A 749 -14.39 -30.21 0.76
C VAL A 749 -13.30 -30.52 1.79
N VAL A 750 -12.20 -29.76 1.75
CA VAL A 750 -11.07 -29.94 2.67
C VAL A 750 -11.30 -29.13 3.94
N VAL A 751 -11.61 -29.81 5.04
CA VAL A 751 -11.63 -29.21 6.39
C VAL A 751 -10.19 -28.82 6.78
N PRO A 752 -9.94 -27.59 7.27
CA PRO A 752 -8.63 -27.20 7.80
C PRO A 752 -8.16 -28.10 8.95
N ALA A 753 -6.90 -28.54 8.90
CA ALA A 753 -6.32 -29.36 9.96
C ALA A 753 -6.17 -28.55 11.26
N GLY A 754 -6.74 -29.05 12.37
CA GLY A 754 -6.73 -28.38 13.67
C GLY A 754 -8.09 -27.82 14.13
N LEU A 755 -9.15 -28.00 13.34
CA LEU A 755 -10.56 -27.81 13.70
C LEU A 755 -11.24 -29.15 14.06
#